data_AF-A0A9N8H1B2-F1
#
_entry.id   AF-A0A9N8H1B2-F1
#
_cell.length_a   1.000
_cell.length_b   1.000
_cell.length_c   1.000
_cell.angle_alpha   90.00
_cell.angle_beta   90.00
_cell.angle_gamma   90.00
#
_symmetry.space_group_name_H-M   'P 1'
#
loop_
_entity.id
_entity.type
_entity.pdbx_description
1 polymer ?
#
loop_
_entity_poly.entity_id
_entity_poly.type
_entity_poly.pdbx_seq_one_letter_code
_entity_poly.pdbx_strand_id
1 'polypeptide(L)'
;MPPNVQQQPNWIRHGSGSTQNILPSAIQLFNRLMAVSYENLGVADLEGDLAIQLIADFGVRIVGNPPISPSSNRPYAASTLKKYVETLALDLRTRFGTQPAFLNVELLPHNEVNTITANMAKANCRSLMSELNESDLFKDSWPLARQNSAATLIFPTGFHDPTGLIQMTRTIDMLSIAKTLFRRGETENLAKVVITWKSVGRAGEAKFLTYEKLHLDDYLNMCVTNMFQKKELRSTPGGFVPDWQFPELCPFFLLGAYWCLNHGLSRDPNDMVDMNSPAYRKSKYVFQSFHAITDAQVSTQITTIIRSVLPDQIKKAYSGRSLRYGAMTQLTWNPLVTPEEANAIGGWATGSSREIYIFVYLVAIMPPILALAGYPNPRHIPSLPNLHHLSTDNDPTKAMNPHLVNALIDALIVVSLPEFQAPNGKLRKLLHVVVAVMIQHYCYVEDTYSNSHPLVMKMIESVVSSGMAPNRVTACELLRHWSRKLTTYFRQANSAQQPTNNTNNPIQQVSNANQLTQLTSVISETRRDQLQLQQTLLASQQQITRLNQEVADLKSLQRQQLQSNQQLTSMIQQLLDRQPLNPPQNPRRVTPVAGRQATGTPAAGHALPRQPTGIPTAAGGTGTGSPRQPNPRQPTAAGGTGTPRQPNPRQPTAAGAAGTGTAIPRQPNAAPRQLRDATALIRSDAGRRGTRDDSQKVKNVLMDLYANNCFRCLAVSPALEDLARVVLNRQFSGESRNLNKIKLSLQLVDCMWSKECRQHCINHSFGSNRDALDAFLAVDKAVILYCHLNSNPKKLKPDPRRSSALLGVANTLQKKKLEVFLTASCPNWSEPTQTGGTLVAWNEQELDRLKNLPNNPYR
;
A
#
# COMPACT_ATOMS: atom_id res chain seq x y z
N MET A 1 -41.03 3.21 -74.04
CA MET A 1 -40.92 2.89 -72.61
C MET A 1 -41.26 1.42 -72.40
N PRO A 2 -40.70 0.73 -71.39
CA PRO A 2 -39.51 1.07 -70.60
C PRO A 2 -38.21 0.40 -71.16
N PRO A 3 -36.99 0.89 -70.84
CA PRO A 3 -35.74 0.38 -71.43
C PRO A 3 -34.66 -0.02 -70.39
N ASN A 4 -33.49 -0.48 -70.89
CA ASN A 4 -32.16 -0.43 -70.25
C ASN A 4 -31.98 -1.22 -68.92
N VAL A 5 -30.76 -1.56 -68.45
CA VAL A 5 -29.40 -1.07 -68.74
C VAL A 5 -28.45 -2.23 -69.11
N GLN A 6 -27.41 -1.93 -69.89
CA GLN A 6 -26.39 -2.89 -70.35
C GLN A 6 -25.23 -3.09 -69.35
N GLN A 7 -24.46 -4.17 -69.57
CA GLN A 7 -23.05 -4.35 -69.13
C GLN A 7 -22.74 -4.39 -67.61
N GLN A 8 -22.47 -5.61 -67.13
CA GLN A 8 -21.23 -5.82 -66.35
C GLN A 8 -20.02 -5.66 -67.29
N PRO A 9 -18.82 -5.38 -66.74
CA PRO A 9 -17.89 -6.51 -66.63
C PRO A 9 -17.09 -6.57 -65.32
N ASN A 10 -16.88 -7.82 -64.88
CA ASN A 10 -15.70 -8.37 -64.19
C ASN A 10 -14.83 -7.46 -63.28
N TRP A 11 -14.93 -7.72 -61.98
CA TRP A 11 -13.84 -8.27 -61.17
C TRP A 11 -12.41 -8.25 -61.78
N ILE A 12 -11.45 -7.60 -61.09
CA ILE A 12 -10.15 -8.15 -60.62
C ILE A 12 -9.24 -7.00 -60.12
N ARG A 13 -9.08 -6.86 -58.80
CA ARG A 13 -7.82 -7.12 -58.04
C ARG A 13 -7.96 -6.71 -56.57
N HIS A 14 -7.25 -7.41 -55.68
CA HIS A 14 -7.34 -7.19 -54.25
C HIS A 14 -6.48 -6.01 -53.76
N GLY A 15 -7.08 -5.13 -52.97
CA GLY A 15 -6.41 -4.25 -52.01
C GLY A 15 -6.98 -4.50 -50.61
N SER A 16 -6.17 -4.32 -49.56
CA SER A 16 -6.55 -4.66 -48.17
C SER A 16 -7.65 -3.74 -47.62
N GLY A 17 -8.83 -4.30 -47.34
CA GLY A 17 -10.02 -3.55 -46.90
C GLY A 17 -10.23 -3.46 -45.38
N SER A 18 -11.49 -3.18 -44.98
CA SER A 18 -12.06 -3.20 -43.61
C SER A 18 -12.10 -1.91 -42.76
N THR A 19 -12.26 -0.72 -43.36
CA THR A 19 -12.67 0.50 -42.61
C THR A 19 -14.19 0.79 -42.64
N GLN A 20 -14.92 0.40 -43.69
CA GLN A 20 -16.29 0.91 -43.93
C GLN A 20 -17.42 0.32 -43.05
N ASN A 21 -17.20 -0.77 -42.30
CA ASN A 21 -18.25 -1.47 -41.53
C ASN A 21 -18.11 -1.35 -40.00
N ILE A 22 -17.31 -0.41 -39.48
CA ILE A 22 -16.99 -0.35 -38.04
C ILE A 22 -18.16 0.21 -37.20
N LEU A 23 -18.81 1.29 -37.63
CA LEU A 23 -19.84 1.98 -36.85
C LEU A 23 -21.06 1.09 -36.52
N PRO A 24 -21.67 0.32 -37.47
CA PRO A 24 -22.81 -0.53 -37.13
C PRO A 24 -22.48 -1.61 -36.10
N SER A 25 -21.27 -2.19 -36.16
CA SER A 25 -20.80 -3.16 -35.17
C SER A 25 -20.58 -2.53 -33.79
N ALA A 26 -20.09 -1.29 -33.74
CA ALA A 26 -19.92 -0.55 -32.50
C ALA A 26 -21.28 -0.18 -31.87
N ILE A 27 -22.25 0.27 -32.67
CA ILE A 27 -23.64 0.56 -32.24
C ILE A 27 -24.31 -0.71 -31.70
N GLN A 28 -24.21 -1.83 -32.41
CA GLN A 28 -24.78 -3.11 -31.95
C GLN A 28 -24.17 -3.56 -30.60
N LEU A 29 -22.87 -3.33 -30.39
CA LEU A 29 -22.23 -3.61 -29.10
C LEU A 29 -22.69 -2.62 -28.01
N PHE A 30 -22.83 -1.34 -28.32
CA PHE A 30 -23.35 -0.33 -27.40
C PHE A 30 -24.76 -0.69 -26.91
N ASN A 31 -25.69 -0.97 -27.84
CA ASN A 31 -27.06 -1.37 -27.54
C ASN A 31 -27.16 -2.68 -26.74
N ARG A 32 -26.14 -3.55 -26.81
CA ARG A 32 -26.07 -4.80 -26.03
C ARG A 32 -25.55 -4.60 -24.61
N LEU A 33 -24.72 -3.59 -24.37
CA LEU A 33 -24.07 -3.35 -23.07
C LEU A 33 -24.73 -2.22 -22.27
N MET A 34 -25.32 -1.21 -22.92
CA MET A 34 -25.91 -0.03 -22.29
C MET A 34 -27.42 -0.22 -22.08
N ALA A 35 -27.99 0.51 -21.11
CA ALA A 35 -29.43 0.50 -20.83
C ALA A 35 -30.25 1.41 -21.76
N VAL A 36 -29.57 2.29 -22.51
CA VAL A 36 -30.16 3.23 -23.49
C VAL A 36 -29.68 2.81 -24.87
N SER A 37 -30.58 2.77 -25.86
CA SER A 37 -30.20 2.51 -27.25
C SER A 37 -29.56 3.76 -27.86
N TYR A 38 -28.53 3.55 -28.66
CA TYR A 38 -27.74 4.58 -29.31
C TYR A 38 -28.57 5.43 -30.29
N GLU A 39 -29.52 4.81 -30.97
CA GLU A 39 -30.50 5.45 -31.85
C GLU A 39 -31.37 6.44 -31.07
N ASN A 40 -31.73 6.09 -29.83
CA ASN A 40 -32.64 6.86 -28.96
C ASN A 40 -31.95 7.97 -28.14
N LEU A 41 -30.62 8.10 -28.20
CA LEU A 41 -29.89 9.18 -27.49
C LEU A 41 -30.38 10.56 -27.97
N GLY A 42 -30.69 11.44 -27.01
CA GLY A 42 -31.01 12.85 -27.23
C GLY A 42 -29.92 13.79 -26.73
N VAL A 43 -30.15 15.11 -26.87
CA VAL A 43 -29.24 16.16 -26.38
C VAL A 43 -29.08 16.09 -24.86
N ALA A 44 -30.16 15.76 -24.12
CA ALA A 44 -30.16 15.67 -22.67
C ALA A 44 -29.29 14.53 -22.12
N ASP A 45 -29.13 13.43 -22.85
CA ASP A 45 -28.25 12.30 -22.47
C ASP A 45 -26.76 12.63 -22.64
N LEU A 46 -26.45 13.77 -23.27
CA LEU A 46 -25.11 14.19 -23.68
C LEU A 46 -24.70 15.56 -23.09
N GLU A 47 -25.58 16.21 -22.32
CA GLU A 47 -25.35 17.56 -21.81
C GLU A 47 -24.26 17.60 -20.71
N GLY A 48 -23.28 18.50 -20.86
CA GLY A 48 -22.16 18.64 -19.93
C GLY A 48 -21.30 17.36 -19.86
N ASP A 49 -21.03 16.90 -18.63
CA ASP A 49 -20.18 15.73 -18.39
C ASP A 49 -20.86 14.39 -18.79
N LEU A 50 -22.17 14.39 -19.09
CA LEU A 50 -22.94 13.16 -19.32
C LEU A 50 -22.45 12.37 -20.54
N ALA A 51 -22.06 13.04 -21.63
CA ALA A 51 -21.50 12.34 -22.79
C ALA A 51 -20.21 11.59 -22.43
N ILE A 52 -19.31 12.25 -21.68
CA ILE A 52 -18.04 11.67 -21.22
C ILE A 52 -18.33 10.48 -20.31
N GLN A 53 -19.29 10.61 -19.39
CA GLN A 53 -19.73 9.52 -18.53
C GLN A 53 -20.33 8.35 -19.32
N LEU A 54 -21.16 8.60 -20.34
CA LEU A 54 -21.77 7.57 -21.18
C LEU A 54 -20.71 6.70 -21.89
N ILE A 55 -19.67 7.34 -22.44
CA ILE A 55 -18.54 6.67 -23.09
C ILE A 55 -17.62 5.98 -22.06
N ALA A 56 -17.44 6.56 -20.87
CA ALA A 56 -16.69 5.94 -19.78
C ALA A 56 -17.39 4.68 -19.24
N ASP A 57 -18.70 4.74 -18.99
CA ASP A 57 -19.54 3.64 -18.52
C ASP A 57 -19.59 2.50 -19.55
N PHE A 58 -19.69 2.82 -20.85
CA PHE A 58 -19.54 1.82 -21.91
C PHE A 58 -18.17 1.13 -21.88
N GLY A 59 -17.09 1.90 -21.71
CA GLY A 59 -15.73 1.38 -21.54
C GLY A 59 -15.56 0.51 -20.28
N VAL A 60 -16.20 0.88 -19.17
CA VAL A 60 -16.21 0.10 -17.92
C VAL A 60 -16.99 -1.20 -18.10
N ARG A 61 -18.13 -1.19 -18.80
CA ARG A 61 -18.89 -2.42 -19.11
C ARG A 61 -18.15 -3.37 -20.03
N ILE A 62 -17.44 -2.85 -21.04
CA ILE A 62 -16.51 -3.64 -21.87
C ILE A 62 -15.42 -4.30 -21.02
N VAL A 63 -14.88 -3.61 -20.02
CA VAL A 63 -13.85 -4.17 -19.12
C VAL A 63 -14.41 -5.19 -18.14
N GLY A 64 -15.59 -4.93 -17.56
CA GLY A 64 -16.22 -5.80 -16.57
C GLY A 64 -16.83 -7.08 -17.15
N ASN A 65 -17.19 -7.06 -18.45
CA ASN A 65 -17.66 -8.23 -19.18
C ASN A 65 -17.12 -8.19 -20.63
N PRO A 66 -15.88 -8.64 -20.86
CA PRO A 66 -15.22 -8.61 -22.17
C PRO A 66 -16.08 -9.25 -23.27
N PRO A 67 -16.59 -8.46 -24.24
CA PRO A 67 -17.56 -8.97 -25.19
C PRO A 67 -16.92 -9.97 -26.15
N ILE A 68 -17.65 -11.04 -26.43
CA ILE A 68 -17.23 -12.12 -27.34
C ILE A 68 -17.71 -11.81 -28.75
N SER A 69 -16.80 -11.89 -29.72
CA SER A 69 -17.09 -11.78 -31.15
C SER A 69 -17.89 -12.99 -31.63
N PRO A 70 -19.07 -12.79 -32.27
CA PRO A 70 -19.93 -13.89 -32.70
C PRO A 70 -19.34 -14.71 -33.85
N SER A 71 -18.37 -14.16 -34.61
CA SER A 71 -17.75 -14.86 -35.75
C SER A 71 -16.56 -15.74 -35.38
N SER A 72 -15.85 -15.43 -34.28
CA SER A 72 -14.65 -16.17 -33.84
C SER A 72 -14.83 -16.89 -32.51
N ASN A 73 -15.94 -16.66 -31.81
CA ASN A 73 -16.20 -17.10 -30.43
C ASN A 73 -15.04 -16.81 -29.45
N ARG A 74 -14.36 -15.69 -29.67
CA ARG A 74 -13.27 -15.17 -28.83
C ARG A 74 -13.59 -13.72 -28.41
N PRO A 75 -13.08 -13.25 -27.26
CA PRO A 75 -13.17 -11.84 -26.88
C PRO A 75 -12.67 -10.90 -27.99
N TYR A 76 -13.29 -9.73 -28.13
CA TYR A 76 -12.79 -8.70 -29.06
C TYR A 76 -11.41 -8.20 -28.61
N ALA A 77 -10.47 -8.11 -29.57
CA ALA A 77 -9.15 -7.52 -29.35
C ALA A 77 -9.26 -6.07 -28.84
N ALA A 78 -8.34 -5.69 -27.95
CA ALA A 78 -8.34 -4.36 -27.34
C ALA A 78 -8.23 -3.21 -28.36
N SER A 79 -7.58 -3.46 -29.50
CA SER A 79 -7.48 -2.54 -30.65
C SER A 79 -8.83 -2.35 -31.37
N THR A 80 -9.63 -3.40 -31.52
CA THR A 80 -10.99 -3.34 -32.10
C THR A 80 -11.94 -2.60 -31.15
N LEU A 81 -11.89 -2.90 -29.86
CA LEU A 81 -12.70 -2.21 -28.85
C LEU A 81 -12.34 -0.73 -28.75
N LYS A 82 -11.03 -0.39 -28.80
CA LYS A 82 -10.58 1.00 -28.92
C LYS A 82 -11.18 1.68 -30.15
N LYS A 83 -11.10 1.07 -31.34
CA LYS A 83 -11.70 1.61 -32.57
C LYS A 83 -13.22 1.80 -32.45
N TYR A 84 -13.94 0.89 -31.80
CA TYR A 84 -15.38 1.03 -31.59
C TYR A 84 -15.71 2.26 -30.73
N VAL A 85 -15.01 2.48 -29.63
CA VAL A 85 -15.19 3.66 -28.77
C VAL A 85 -14.80 4.96 -29.50
N GLU A 86 -13.70 4.97 -30.25
CA GLU A 86 -13.30 6.14 -31.07
C GLU A 86 -14.34 6.45 -32.16
N THR A 87 -14.91 5.42 -32.79
CA THR A 87 -15.92 5.57 -33.85
C THR A 87 -17.24 6.09 -33.30
N LEU A 88 -17.71 5.57 -32.16
CA LEU A 88 -18.92 6.06 -31.49
C LEU A 88 -18.76 7.50 -31.00
N ALA A 89 -17.59 7.84 -30.42
CA ALA A 89 -17.33 9.22 -30.00
C ALA A 89 -17.32 10.21 -31.19
N LEU A 90 -16.74 9.81 -32.32
CA LEU A 90 -16.75 10.62 -33.55
C LEU A 90 -18.16 10.76 -34.15
N ASP A 91 -18.96 9.69 -34.13
CA ASP A 91 -20.33 9.73 -34.64
C ASP A 91 -21.25 10.58 -33.75
N LEU A 92 -21.17 10.46 -32.42
CA LEU A 92 -21.88 11.35 -31.48
C LEU A 92 -21.50 12.83 -31.71
N ARG A 93 -20.21 13.15 -31.90
CA ARG A 93 -19.81 14.52 -32.28
C ARG A 93 -20.41 14.97 -33.61
N THR A 94 -20.48 14.09 -34.59
CA THR A 94 -21.03 14.41 -35.92
C THR A 94 -22.54 14.61 -35.87
N ARG A 95 -23.25 13.81 -35.06
CA ARG A 95 -24.71 13.81 -34.91
C ARG A 95 -25.23 14.95 -34.03
N PHE A 96 -24.46 15.39 -33.03
CA PHE A 96 -24.91 16.37 -32.03
C PHE A 96 -24.07 17.65 -31.95
N GLY A 97 -22.83 17.69 -32.44
CA GLY A 97 -21.92 18.84 -32.25
C GLY A 97 -22.37 20.16 -32.88
N THR A 98 -23.35 20.14 -33.79
CA THR A 98 -23.98 21.33 -34.38
C THR A 98 -25.20 21.84 -33.61
N GLN A 99 -25.66 21.14 -32.57
CA GLN A 99 -26.79 21.54 -31.74
C GLN A 99 -26.43 22.76 -30.87
N PRO A 100 -27.37 23.69 -30.58
CA PRO A 100 -27.10 24.90 -29.81
C PRO A 100 -26.43 24.67 -28.44
N ALA A 101 -26.70 23.54 -27.79
CA ALA A 101 -26.10 23.15 -26.51
C ALA A 101 -24.58 22.93 -26.56
N PHE A 102 -24.01 22.61 -27.73
CA PHE A 102 -22.61 22.22 -27.89
C PHE A 102 -21.77 23.20 -28.72
N LEU A 103 -22.37 24.28 -29.27
CA LEU A 103 -21.66 25.29 -30.08
C LEU A 103 -20.46 25.95 -29.37
N ASN A 104 -20.42 25.93 -28.03
CA ASN A 104 -19.35 26.51 -27.21
C ASN A 104 -18.59 25.48 -26.36
N VAL A 105 -18.82 24.17 -26.55
CA VAL A 105 -18.24 23.09 -25.72
C VAL A 105 -17.86 21.90 -26.60
N GLU A 106 -16.58 21.49 -26.62
CA GLU A 106 -16.15 20.29 -27.38
C GLU A 106 -16.83 19.04 -26.78
N LEU A 107 -17.85 18.54 -27.47
CA LEU A 107 -18.51 17.28 -27.11
C LEU A 107 -17.50 16.13 -27.20
N LEU A 108 -17.32 15.39 -26.09
CA LEU A 108 -16.36 14.28 -25.97
C LEU A 108 -14.90 14.64 -26.34
N PRO A 109 -14.17 15.42 -25.54
CA PRO A 109 -12.83 15.90 -25.91
C PRO A 109 -11.82 14.80 -26.29
N HIS A 110 -11.03 15.02 -27.33
CA HIS A 110 -10.12 13.99 -27.89
C HIS A 110 -9.11 13.41 -26.87
N ASN A 111 -8.62 14.22 -25.93
CA ASN A 111 -7.73 13.79 -24.85
C ASN A 111 -8.42 12.83 -23.87
N GLU A 112 -9.71 13.01 -23.62
CA GLU A 112 -10.49 12.19 -22.69
C GLU A 112 -10.90 10.87 -23.32
N VAL A 113 -11.36 10.87 -24.59
CA VAL A 113 -11.62 9.64 -25.35
C VAL A 113 -10.34 8.78 -25.47
N ASN A 114 -9.19 9.42 -25.70
CA ASN A 114 -7.89 8.72 -25.67
C ASN A 114 -7.54 8.16 -24.28
N THR A 115 -7.93 8.85 -23.19
CA THR A 115 -7.69 8.39 -21.81
C THR A 115 -8.60 7.21 -21.46
N ILE A 116 -9.89 7.28 -21.81
CA ILE A 116 -10.86 6.19 -21.62
C ILE A 116 -10.42 4.96 -22.40
N THR A 117 -10.12 5.09 -23.70
CA THR A 117 -9.68 3.94 -24.52
C THR A 117 -8.34 3.37 -24.07
N ALA A 118 -7.38 4.19 -23.64
CA ALA A 118 -6.11 3.69 -23.10
C ALA A 118 -6.28 2.97 -21.74
N ASN A 119 -7.28 3.32 -20.94
CA ASN A 119 -7.56 2.64 -19.68
C ASN A 119 -8.37 1.35 -19.92
N MET A 120 -9.38 1.39 -20.78
CA MET A 120 -10.15 0.24 -21.24
C MET A 120 -9.24 -0.84 -21.85
N ALA A 121 -8.33 -0.47 -22.76
CA ALA A 121 -7.39 -1.41 -23.36
C ALA A 121 -6.49 -2.09 -22.32
N LYS A 122 -5.87 -1.32 -21.41
CA LYS A 122 -5.04 -1.87 -20.32
C LYS A 122 -5.81 -2.82 -19.40
N ALA A 123 -7.09 -2.54 -19.13
CA ALA A 123 -7.90 -3.35 -18.25
C ALA A 123 -8.46 -4.61 -18.95
N ASN A 124 -8.84 -4.51 -20.23
CA ASN A 124 -9.23 -5.67 -21.04
C ASN A 124 -8.07 -6.68 -21.19
N CYS A 125 -6.86 -6.22 -21.53
CA CYS A 125 -5.67 -7.08 -21.61
C CYS A 125 -5.32 -7.74 -20.26
N ARG A 126 -5.64 -7.10 -19.12
CA ARG A 126 -5.51 -7.72 -17.78
C ARG A 126 -6.60 -8.75 -17.51
N SER A 127 -7.85 -8.45 -17.86
CA SER A 127 -8.99 -9.34 -17.59
C SER A 127 -8.95 -10.61 -18.44
N LEU A 128 -8.37 -10.54 -19.63
CA LEU A 128 -8.32 -11.66 -20.58
C LEU A 128 -7.01 -12.46 -20.53
N MET A 129 -5.94 -11.88 -19.97
CA MET A 129 -4.55 -12.37 -20.05
C MET A 129 -4.03 -12.58 -21.50
N SER A 130 -4.82 -12.23 -22.51
CA SER A 130 -4.47 -12.27 -23.93
C SER A 130 -4.12 -10.87 -24.44
N GLU A 131 -3.20 -10.81 -25.41
CA GLU A 131 -2.87 -9.59 -26.16
C GLU A 131 -2.50 -8.38 -25.29
N LEU A 132 -1.91 -8.61 -24.11
CA LEU A 132 -0.65 -7.91 -23.87
C LEU A 132 0.28 -8.35 -24.99
N ASN A 133 0.55 -7.43 -25.92
CA ASN A 133 1.69 -7.45 -26.83
C ASN A 133 2.88 -8.06 -26.05
N GLU A 134 3.53 -9.13 -26.53
CA GLU A 134 4.51 -9.85 -25.71
C GLU A 134 5.63 -8.90 -25.24
N SER A 135 6.02 -7.95 -26.09
CA SER A 135 6.95 -6.89 -25.70
C SER A 135 6.45 -5.99 -24.56
N ASP A 136 5.16 -5.84 -24.31
CA ASP A 136 4.56 -5.12 -23.16
C ASP A 136 4.29 -6.01 -21.95
N LEU A 137 4.10 -7.33 -22.13
CA LEU A 137 4.14 -8.32 -21.03
C LEU A 137 5.56 -8.47 -20.46
N PHE A 138 6.56 -8.43 -21.34
CA PHE A 138 7.99 -8.59 -21.04
C PHE A 138 8.75 -7.27 -20.80
N LYS A 139 8.16 -6.10 -21.07
CA LYS A 139 8.70 -4.81 -20.59
C LYS A 139 8.54 -4.75 -19.08
N ASP A 140 9.60 -4.34 -18.40
CA ASP A 140 9.68 -4.13 -16.94
C ASP A 140 9.56 -5.38 -16.06
N SER A 141 9.08 -6.52 -16.56
CA SER A 141 8.76 -7.72 -15.76
C SER A 141 9.94 -8.68 -15.57
N TRP A 142 11.01 -8.58 -16.35
CA TRP A 142 12.21 -9.40 -16.15
C TRP A 142 12.82 -9.13 -14.77
N PRO A 143 12.99 -10.15 -13.91
CA PRO A 143 13.65 -10.00 -12.63
C PRO A 143 15.15 -9.81 -12.83
N LEU A 144 15.75 -8.94 -12.03
CA LEU A 144 17.21 -8.94 -11.82
C LEU A 144 17.51 -9.66 -10.51
N ALA A 145 17.62 -10.99 -10.59
CA ALA A 145 18.06 -11.82 -9.46
C ALA A 145 19.49 -11.44 -9.02
N ARG A 146 19.89 -11.77 -7.79
CA ARG A 146 21.28 -11.63 -7.32
C ARG A 146 22.27 -12.34 -8.23
N GLN A 147 21.99 -13.62 -8.46
CA GLN A 147 22.67 -14.54 -9.35
C GLN A 147 21.62 -15.44 -9.99
N ASN A 148 21.79 -15.83 -11.25
CA ASN A 148 20.86 -16.76 -11.88
C ASN A 148 21.13 -18.21 -11.45
N SER A 149 20.09 -18.88 -10.97
CA SER A 149 20.08 -20.27 -10.48
C SER A 149 18.76 -20.94 -10.84
N ALA A 150 18.66 -22.27 -10.72
CA ALA A 150 17.41 -23.00 -11.00
C ALA A 150 16.20 -22.45 -10.21
N ALA A 151 16.41 -21.97 -8.98
CA ALA A 151 15.37 -21.36 -8.14
C ALA A 151 15.03 -19.90 -8.49
N THR A 152 15.74 -19.25 -9.41
CA THR A 152 15.40 -17.89 -9.88
C THR A 152 14.90 -17.87 -11.33
N LEU A 153 14.79 -19.05 -11.98
CA LEU A 153 14.23 -19.19 -13.32
C LEU A 153 12.69 -19.14 -13.27
N ILE A 154 12.11 -17.95 -13.46
CA ILE A 154 10.64 -17.79 -13.57
C ILE A 154 10.04 -18.61 -14.72
N PHE A 155 10.79 -18.79 -15.81
CA PHE A 155 10.34 -19.54 -16.99
C PHE A 155 11.02 -20.91 -17.04
N PRO A 156 10.27 -22.02 -17.14
CA PRO A 156 10.83 -23.36 -17.19
C PRO A 156 11.60 -23.63 -18.50
N THR A 157 12.36 -24.71 -18.53
CA THR A 157 12.92 -25.29 -19.76
C THR A 157 11.79 -25.83 -20.63
N GLY A 158 11.55 -25.22 -21.80
CA GLY A 158 10.43 -25.56 -22.68
C GLY A 158 9.42 -24.43 -22.93
N PHE A 159 9.53 -23.28 -22.23
CA PHE A 159 8.79 -22.09 -22.65
C PHE A 159 9.30 -21.63 -24.03
N HIS A 160 8.41 -21.55 -25.03
CA HIS A 160 8.79 -21.15 -26.38
C HIS A 160 9.19 -19.66 -26.40
N ASP A 161 10.46 -19.43 -26.72
CA ASP A 161 11.05 -18.11 -26.91
C ASP A 161 11.45 -17.95 -28.39
N PRO A 162 10.60 -17.36 -29.24
CA PRO A 162 10.90 -17.17 -30.66
C PRO A 162 11.99 -16.11 -30.91
N THR A 163 12.56 -15.50 -29.86
CA THR A 163 13.48 -14.36 -29.94
C THR A 163 14.84 -14.56 -29.27
N GLY A 164 15.04 -15.64 -28.52
CA GLY A 164 16.22 -15.84 -27.66
C GLY A 164 16.29 -14.90 -26.44
N LEU A 165 15.26 -14.09 -26.19
CA LEU A 165 15.19 -13.11 -25.10
C LEU A 165 15.27 -13.77 -23.71
N ILE A 166 14.59 -14.89 -23.52
CA ILE A 166 14.63 -15.67 -22.26
C ILE A 166 16.03 -16.28 -22.08
N GLN A 167 16.67 -16.74 -23.15
CA GLN A 167 18.02 -17.29 -23.06
C GLN A 167 19.09 -16.21 -22.79
N MET A 168 18.93 -15.00 -23.34
CA MET A 168 19.80 -13.85 -23.05
C MET A 168 19.55 -13.23 -21.66
N THR A 169 18.30 -13.16 -21.19
CA THR A 169 18.01 -12.65 -19.83
C THR A 169 18.55 -13.58 -18.75
N ARG A 170 18.59 -14.90 -18.99
CA ARG A 170 19.22 -15.89 -18.10
C ARG A 170 20.74 -15.73 -17.94
N THR A 171 21.45 -15.00 -18.81
CA THR A 171 22.88 -14.70 -18.62
C THR A 171 23.14 -13.37 -17.89
N ILE A 172 22.10 -12.59 -17.56
CA ILE A 172 22.25 -11.30 -16.88
C ILE A 172 21.52 -11.29 -15.54
N ASP A 173 22.30 -11.05 -14.49
CA ASP A 173 21.88 -10.87 -13.12
C ASP A 173 22.44 -9.56 -12.52
N MET A 174 22.01 -9.23 -11.30
CA MET A 174 22.49 -8.06 -10.57
C MET A 174 24.01 -8.08 -10.36
N LEU A 175 24.60 -9.24 -10.10
CA LEU A 175 26.04 -9.35 -9.92
C LEU A 175 26.79 -8.95 -11.21
N SER A 176 26.35 -9.44 -12.37
CA SER A 176 26.96 -9.14 -13.66
C SER A 176 26.85 -7.66 -14.03
N ILE A 177 25.69 -7.04 -13.77
CA ILE A 177 25.49 -5.58 -13.86
C ILE A 177 26.45 -4.85 -12.91
N ALA A 178 26.51 -5.28 -11.65
CA ALA A 178 27.29 -4.63 -10.61
C ALA A 178 28.79 -4.66 -10.88
N LYS A 179 29.33 -5.81 -11.28
CA LYS A 179 30.73 -5.96 -11.68
C LYS A 179 31.10 -5.08 -12.88
N THR A 180 30.17 -4.92 -13.83
CA THR A 180 30.41 -4.10 -15.02
C THR A 180 30.44 -2.61 -14.67
N LEU A 181 29.51 -2.12 -13.83
CA LEU A 181 29.53 -0.73 -13.36
C LEU A 181 30.74 -0.44 -12.45
N PHE A 182 31.11 -1.39 -11.57
CA PHE A 182 32.27 -1.23 -10.69
C PHE A 182 33.58 -1.17 -11.48
N ARG A 183 33.77 -2.05 -12.47
CA ARG A 183 34.96 -2.03 -13.36
C ARG A 183 35.13 -0.72 -14.13
N ARG A 184 34.02 -0.03 -14.45
CA ARG A 184 34.03 1.31 -15.08
C ARG A 184 34.30 2.46 -14.10
N GLY A 185 34.43 2.19 -12.80
CA GLY A 185 34.57 3.21 -11.76
C GLY A 185 33.28 3.97 -11.45
N GLU A 186 32.11 3.52 -11.94
CA GLU A 186 30.82 4.21 -11.81
C GLU A 186 30.19 4.03 -10.40
N THR A 187 30.95 4.27 -9.32
CA THR A 187 30.55 3.82 -7.97
C THR A 187 29.29 4.49 -7.43
N GLU A 188 29.04 5.77 -7.75
CA GLU A 188 27.76 6.43 -7.42
C GLU A 188 26.58 5.77 -8.15
N ASN A 189 26.70 5.48 -9.45
CA ASN A 189 25.64 4.84 -10.25
C ASN A 189 25.35 3.42 -9.75
N LEU A 190 26.40 2.68 -9.38
CA LEU A 190 26.28 1.37 -8.78
C LEU A 190 25.61 1.43 -7.40
N ALA A 191 26.03 2.36 -6.54
CA ALA A 191 25.42 2.56 -5.22
C ALA A 191 23.92 2.88 -5.33
N LYS A 192 23.52 3.76 -6.26
CA LYS A 192 22.10 4.05 -6.57
C LYS A 192 21.31 2.79 -6.93
N VAL A 193 21.85 1.97 -7.83
CA VAL A 193 21.21 0.73 -8.31
C VAL A 193 21.10 -0.31 -7.20
N VAL A 194 22.18 -0.59 -6.47
CA VAL A 194 22.22 -1.64 -5.44
C VAL A 194 21.42 -1.25 -4.21
N ILE A 195 21.45 0.01 -3.77
CA ILE A 195 20.60 0.48 -2.65
C ILE A 195 19.11 0.38 -3.02
N THR A 196 18.73 0.72 -4.25
CA THR A 196 17.35 0.52 -4.75
C THR A 196 16.95 -0.96 -4.72
N TRP A 197 17.82 -1.85 -5.17
CA TRP A 197 17.58 -3.29 -5.20
C TRP A 197 17.46 -3.89 -3.77
N LYS A 198 18.44 -3.63 -2.90
CA LYS A 198 18.49 -4.14 -1.52
C LYS A 198 17.33 -3.67 -0.65
N SER A 199 16.88 -2.42 -0.84
CA SER A 199 15.72 -1.88 -0.11
C SER A 199 14.37 -2.36 -0.64
N VAL A 200 14.35 -3.17 -1.71
CA VAL A 200 13.12 -3.58 -2.42
C VAL A 200 12.27 -2.34 -2.80
N GLY A 201 12.95 -1.23 -3.05
CA GLY A 201 12.36 0.06 -3.35
C GLY A 201 11.92 0.17 -4.81
N ARG A 202 11.05 1.14 -5.09
CA ARG A 202 10.85 1.64 -6.45
C ARG A 202 12.02 2.57 -6.80
N ALA A 203 12.46 2.58 -8.06
CA ALA A 203 13.62 3.39 -8.47
C ALA A 203 13.54 4.88 -8.05
N GLY A 204 12.37 5.51 -8.10
CA GLY A 204 12.19 6.89 -7.63
C GLY A 204 12.36 7.10 -6.12
N GLU A 205 12.29 6.06 -5.29
CA GLU A 205 12.29 6.17 -3.83
C GLU A 205 13.71 6.33 -3.24
N ALA A 206 14.75 5.90 -3.97
CA ALA A 206 16.15 6.16 -3.62
C ALA A 206 16.50 7.65 -3.51
N LYS A 207 15.69 8.53 -4.14
CA LYS A 207 15.75 9.98 -3.96
C LYS A 207 15.56 10.43 -2.51
N PHE A 208 14.77 9.72 -1.71
CA PHE A 208 14.39 10.17 -0.36
C PHE A 208 15.35 9.71 0.75
N LEU A 209 16.45 9.04 0.38
CA LEU A 209 17.46 8.58 1.31
C LEU A 209 18.32 9.76 1.81
N THR A 210 18.33 9.94 3.14
CA THR A 210 18.92 11.09 3.83
C THR A 210 19.71 10.61 5.03
N TYR A 211 20.92 11.14 5.24
CA TYR A 211 21.77 10.80 6.38
C TYR A 211 21.11 11.11 7.72
N GLU A 212 20.23 12.11 7.77
CA GLU A 212 19.38 12.41 8.92
C GLU A 212 18.50 11.20 9.36
N LYS A 213 18.08 10.34 8.42
CA LYS A 213 17.24 9.15 8.70
C LYS A 213 18.02 7.85 8.88
N LEU A 214 19.28 7.79 8.45
CA LEU A 214 20.14 6.65 8.70
C LEU A 214 20.47 6.57 10.20
N HIS A 215 20.56 5.34 10.71
CA HIS A 215 21.20 5.00 11.97
C HIS A 215 21.83 3.62 11.87
N LEU A 216 22.92 3.39 12.60
CA LEU A 216 23.41 2.04 12.84
C LEU A 216 22.73 1.54 14.12
N ASP A 217 22.00 0.44 14.01
CA ASP A 217 21.40 -0.23 15.17
C ASP A 217 22.43 -1.18 15.79
N ASP A 218 22.87 -0.88 17.00
CA ASP A 218 23.89 -1.65 17.74
C ASP A 218 23.37 -3.01 18.27
N TYR A 219 22.05 -3.25 18.25
CA TYR A 219 21.43 -4.49 18.72
C TYR A 219 21.10 -5.45 17.56
N LEU A 220 20.57 -4.90 16.46
CA LEU A 220 20.29 -5.63 15.22
C LEU A 220 21.50 -5.69 14.26
N ASN A 221 22.60 -5.01 14.59
CA ASN A 221 23.85 -4.97 13.81
C ASN A 221 23.64 -4.62 12.33
N MET A 222 22.82 -3.61 12.06
CA MET A 222 22.46 -3.20 10.69
C MET A 222 22.26 -1.69 10.57
N CYS A 223 22.46 -1.16 9.36
CA CYS A 223 22.15 0.23 9.04
C CYS A 223 20.67 0.35 8.68
N VAL A 224 19.85 0.88 9.59
CA VAL A 224 18.40 1.08 9.42
C VAL A 224 18.12 2.47 8.85
N THR A 225 17.06 2.59 8.06
CA THR A 225 16.58 3.84 7.48
C THR A 225 15.06 3.83 7.29
N ASN A 226 14.45 5.00 7.13
CA ASN A 226 13.03 5.14 6.81
C ASN A 226 12.85 5.49 5.33
N MET A 227 12.61 4.48 4.50
CA MET A 227 12.29 4.63 3.09
C MET A 227 10.95 5.38 2.96
N PHE A 228 10.86 6.36 2.05
CA PHE A 228 9.63 7.13 1.86
C PHE A 228 8.95 6.74 0.55
N GLN A 229 7.74 6.21 0.68
CA GLN A 229 6.91 5.74 -0.42
C GLN A 229 5.92 6.84 -0.82
N LYS A 230 6.24 7.56 -1.89
CA LYS A 230 5.47 8.76 -2.28
C LYS A 230 4.03 8.48 -2.69
N LYS A 231 3.71 7.30 -3.23
CA LYS A 231 2.33 6.96 -3.65
C LYS A 231 1.42 6.69 -2.46
N GLU A 232 1.95 6.01 -1.46
CA GLU A 232 1.27 5.65 -0.21
C GLU A 232 1.37 6.77 0.85
N LEU A 233 2.18 7.80 0.59
CA LEU A 233 2.60 8.85 1.53
C LEU A 233 3.16 8.30 2.87
N ARG A 234 3.60 7.04 2.86
CA ARG A 234 4.06 6.26 4.01
C ARG A 234 5.58 6.30 4.10
N SER A 235 6.11 6.19 5.32
CA SER A 235 7.47 5.71 5.50
C SER A 235 7.44 4.29 6.05
N THR A 236 8.29 3.43 5.49
CA THR A 236 8.46 2.04 5.92
C THR A 236 9.90 1.82 6.37
N PRO A 237 10.13 0.98 7.38
CA PRO A 237 11.47 0.62 7.79
C PRO A 237 12.15 -0.15 6.66
N GLY A 238 13.38 0.23 6.34
CA GLY A 238 14.28 -0.51 5.47
C GLY A 238 15.67 -0.53 6.09
N GLY A 239 16.57 -1.34 5.56
CA GLY A 239 17.91 -1.41 6.10
C GLY A 239 18.89 -2.15 5.21
N PHE A 240 20.14 -2.11 5.65
CA PHE A 240 21.28 -2.64 4.93
C PHE A 240 22.23 -3.34 5.90
N VAL A 241 22.93 -4.36 5.39
CA VAL A 241 24.04 -5.06 6.05
C VAL A 241 25.19 -5.19 5.05
N PRO A 242 26.43 -5.48 5.49
CA PRO A 242 27.50 -5.92 4.60
C PRO A 242 27.07 -7.17 3.81
N ASP A 243 27.42 -7.25 2.52
CA ASP A 243 27.13 -8.43 1.70
C ASP A 243 28.02 -9.61 2.11
N TRP A 244 27.48 -10.83 2.06
CA TRP A 244 28.20 -12.03 2.47
C TRP A 244 29.43 -12.33 1.60
N GLN A 245 29.38 -11.97 0.32
CA GLN A 245 30.32 -12.49 -0.67
C GLN A 245 30.82 -11.46 -1.68
N PHE A 246 29.98 -10.52 -2.12
CA PHE A 246 30.28 -9.65 -3.26
C PHE A 246 30.30 -8.17 -2.87
N PRO A 247 31.48 -7.49 -2.84
CA PRO A 247 31.55 -6.07 -2.52
C PRO A 247 30.73 -5.21 -3.50
N GLU A 248 30.60 -5.63 -4.75
CA GLU A 248 29.80 -4.95 -5.78
C GLU A 248 28.29 -4.99 -5.49
N LEU A 249 27.83 -5.86 -4.58
CA LEU A 249 26.47 -5.92 -4.07
C LEU A 249 26.37 -5.46 -2.60
N CYS A 250 27.43 -4.91 -2.00
CA CYS A 250 27.50 -4.54 -0.59
C CYS A 250 27.22 -3.04 -0.38
N PRO A 251 26.08 -2.64 0.21
CA PRO A 251 25.76 -1.23 0.41
C PRO A 251 26.81 -0.48 1.26
N PHE A 252 27.39 -1.15 2.27
CA PHE A 252 28.44 -0.56 3.09
C PHE A 252 29.70 -0.27 2.28
N PHE A 253 30.18 -1.25 1.51
CA PHE A 253 31.33 -1.10 0.62
C PHE A 253 31.10 -0.02 -0.45
N LEU A 254 29.94 -0.05 -1.11
CA LEU A 254 29.58 0.91 -2.17
C LEU A 254 29.39 2.33 -1.66
N LEU A 255 28.84 2.49 -0.45
CA LEU A 255 28.81 3.78 0.23
C LEU A 255 30.23 4.27 0.51
N GLY A 256 31.11 3.43 1.06
CA GLY A 256 32.52 3.77 1.26
C GLY A 256 33.25 4.18 -0.02
N ALA A 257 33.08 3.43 -1.10
CA ALA A 257 33.63 3.74 -2.42
C ALA A 257 33.10 5.07 -2.97
N TYR A 258 31.79 5.31 -2.90
CA TYR A 258 31.17 6.58 -3.27
C TYR A 258 31.66 7.76 -2.40
N TRP A 259 31.86 7.54 -1.10
CA TRP A 259 32.32 8.59 -0.17
C TRP A 259 33.79 8.99 -0.41
N CYS A 260 34.67 8.04 -0.77
CA CYS A 260 36.09 8.34 -1.05
C CYS A 260 36.36 8.76 -2.51
N LEU A 261 35.72 8.16 -3.52
CA LEU A 261 36.00 8.43 -4.95
C LEU A 261 35.11 9.51 -5.58
N ASN A 262 33.89 9.70 -5.08
CA ASN A 262 32.96 10.72 -5.58
C ASN A 262 32.62 11.77 -4.50
N HIS A 263 33.44 11.84 -3.44
CA HIS A 263 33.31 12.79 -2.32
C HIS A 263 31.90 12.86 -1.70
N GLY A 264 31.19 11.73 -1.61
CA GLY A 264 29.79 11.67 -1.18
C GLY A 264 29.45 12.27 0.19
N LEU A 265 30.44 12.48 1.08
CA LEU A 265 30.31 13.17 2.39
C LEU A 265 30.88 14.60 2.41
N SER A 266 31.40 15.10 1.29
CA SER A 266 31.86 16.49 1.13
C SER A 266 30.72 17.40 0.65
N ARG A 267 30.72 18.65 1.11
CA ARG A 267 29.73 19.70 0.85
C ARG A 267 30.48 21.02 0.76
N ASP A 268 29.95 21.95 -0.02
CA ASP A 268 30.45 23.32 0.01
C ASP A 268 30.22 23.90 1.42
N PRO A 269 31.21 24.54 2.08
CA PRO A 269 30.99 25.20 3.36
C PRO A 269 29.83 26.21 3.33
N ASN A 270 29.62 26.90 2.21
CA ASN A 270 28.54 27.86 2.02
C ASN A 270 27.16 27.18 1.99
N ASP A 271 27.05 25.96 1.43
CA ASP A 271 25.84 25.13 1.47
C ASP A 271 25.44 24.74 2.91
N MET A 272 26.36 24.88 3.87
CA MET A 272 26.20 24.41 5.26
C MET A 272 25.99 25.52 6.30
N VAL A 273 26.12 26.81 5.95
CA VAL A 273 26.04 27.93 6.90
C VAL A 273 24.62 28.16 7.45
N ASP A 274 23.63 28.34 6.57
CA ASP A 274 22.23 28.51 6.98
C ASP A 274 21.47 27.18 6.96
N MET A 275 21.12 26.70 8.15
CA MET A 275 20.30 25.50 8.35
C MET A 275 18.88 25.60 7.73
N ASN A 276 18.40 26.80 7.40
CA ASN A 276 17.12 27.04 6.76
C ASN A 276 17.21 27.12 5.22
N SER A 277 18.42 27.05 4.66
CA SER A 277 18.64 27.19 3.22
C SER A 277 18.14 25.97 2.43
N PRO A 278 17.80 26.13 1.13
CA PRO A 278 17.57 24.99 0.24
C PRO A 278 18.81 24.11 0.07
N ALA A 279 20.00 24.72 0.17
CA ALA A 279 21.30 24.06 0.08
C ALA A 279 21.54 23.09 1.24
N TYR A 280 21.39 23.54 2.49
CA TYR A 280 21.51 22.69 3.68
C TYR A 280 20.45 21.57 3.69
N ARG A 281 19.24 21.82 3.18
CA ARG A 281 18.25 20.73 2.99
C ARG A 281 18.72 19.70 1.96
N LYS A 282 19.34 20.13 0.85
CA LYS A 282 19.92 19.24 -0.18
C LYS A 282 21.15 18.47 0.35
N SER A 283 21.97 19.08 1.20
CA SER A 283 23.21 18.48 1.70
C SER A 283 22.98 17.18 2.49
N LYS A 284 21.85 17.11 3.23
CA LYS A 284 21.41 15.95 4.01
C LYS A 284 21.09 14.68 3.19
N TYR A 285 20.94 14.79 1.87
CA TYR A 285 20.63 13.65 1.00
C TYR A 285 21.89 12.84 0.65
N VAL A 286 21.73 11.51 0.54
CA VAL A 286 22.82 10.60 0.16
C VAL A 286 23.23 10.81 -1.30
N PHE A 287 22.25 10.86 -2.20
CA PHE A 287 22.44 11.12 -3.63
C PHE A 287 21.98 12.54 -3.97
N GLN A 288 22.87 13.53 -3.79
CA GLN A 288 22.58 14.94 -4.09
C GLN A 288 22.05 15.13 -5.53
N SER A 289 22.53 14.33 -6.50
CA SER A 289 22.10 14.39 -7.90
C SER A 289 20.60 14.12 -8.09
N PHE A 290 19.99 13.29 -7.23
CA PHE A 290 18.57 12.97 -7.30
C PHE A 290 17.68 14.07 -6.71
N HIS A 291 18.20 14.99 -5.88
CA HIS A 291 17.39 15.99 -5.21
C HIS A 291 16.67 16.93 -6.19
N ALA A 292 17.39 17.38 -7.24
CA ALA A 292 16.90 18.39 -8.18
C ALA A 292 15.88 17.86 -9.21
N ILE A 293 15.83 16.55 -9.45
CA ILE A 293 15.01 15.95 -10.53
C ILE A 293 13.75 15.24 -9.99
N THR A 294 12.71 15.11 -10.80
CA THR A 294 11.48 14.40 -10.41
C THR A 294 11.73 12.91 -10.19
N ASP A 295 10.94 12.26 -9.34
CA ASP A 295 11.07 10.82 -9.08
C ASP A 295 10.81 9.95 -10.34
N ALA A 296 10.10 10.48 -11.34
CA ALA A 296 10.03 9.90 -12.68
C ALA A 296 11.37 9.96 -13.42
N GLN A 297 12.05 11.12 -13.42
CA GLN A 297 13.41 11.26 -13.97
C GLN A 297 14.44 10.41 -13.22
N VAL A 298 14.32 10.25 -11.90
CA VAL A 298 15.16 9.31 -11.11
C VAL A 298 14.93 7.86 -11.58
N SER A 299 13.67 7.46 -11.77
CA SER A 299 13.33 6.14 -12.32
C SER A 299 13.87 5.93 -13.74
N THR A 300 13.87 6.97 -14.57
CA THR A 300 14.50 6.97 -15.90
C THR A 300 16.03 6.88 -15.78
N GLN A 301 16.67 7.63 -14.89
CA GLN A 301 18.12 7.62 -14.72
C GLN A 301 18.63 6.24 -14.27
N ILE A 302 17.96 5.60 -13.31
CA ILE A 302 18.27 4.22 -12.89
C ILE A 302 18.02 3.22 -14.03
N THR A 303 16.96 3.41 -14.82
CA THR A 303 16.69 2.62 -16.03
C THR A 303 17.82 2.76 -17.06
N THR A 304 18.35 3.97 -17.27
CA THR A 304 19.48 4.24 -18.17
C THR A 304 20.77 3.63 -17.65
N ILE A 305 21.07 3.74 -16.34
CA ILE A 305 22.26 3.11 -15.72
C ILE A 305 22.23 1.60 -15.96
N ILE A 306 21.10 0.93 -15.65
CA ILE A 306 20.91 -0.51 -15.92
C ILE A 306 21.15 -0.79 -17.41
N ARG A 307 20.48 -0.06 -18.31
CA ARG A 307 20.59 -0.27 -19.77
C ARG A 307 21.97 0.03 -20.37
N SER A 308 22.84 0.77 -19.66
CA SER A 308 24.21 1.09 -20.10
C SER A 308 25.18 -0.10 -20.09
N VAL A 309 24.79 -1.22 -19.44
CA VAL A 309 25.59 -2.45 -19.36
C VAL A 309 24.90 -3.67 -20.01
N LEU A 310 23.73 -3.48 -20.63
CA LEU A 310 22.99 -4.55 -21.30
C LEU A 310 23.24 -4.57 -22.83
N PRO A 311 23.17 -5.74 -23.49
CA PRO A 311 23.06 -5.84 -24.95
C PRO A 311 21.80 -5.14 -25.48
N ASP A 312 21.89 -4.45 -26.63
CA ASP A 312 20.81 -3.66 -27.23
C ASP A 312 19.53 -4.45 -27.49
N GLN A 313 19.67 -5.74 -27.81
CA GLN A 313 18.57 -6.68 -28.02
C GLN A 313 17.62 -6.72 -26.81
N ILE A 314 18.17 -6.66 -25.59
CA ILE A 314 17.42 -6.88 -24.35
C ILE A 314 17.26 -5.62 -23.50
N LYS A 315 17.92 -4.50 -23.83
CA LYS A 315 17.78 -3.19 -23.13
C LYS A 315 16.31 -2.80 -22.89
N LYS A 316 15.44 -3.01 -23.89
CA LYS A 316 14.00 -2.65 -23.80
C LYS A 316 13.23 -3.43 -22.74
N ALA A 317 13.68 -4.64 -22.40
CA ALA A 317 12.99 -5.57 -21.51
C ALA A 317 13.18 -5.19 -20.02
N TYR A 318 14.36 -4.67 -19.66
CA TYR A 318 14.70 -4.28 -18.29
C TYR A 318 14.43 -2.80 -17.99
N SER A 319 14.13 -2.47 -16.73
CA SER A 319 14.09 -1.09 -16.23
C SER A 319 14.35 -0.99 -14.72
N GLY A 320 14.23 0.21 -14.15
CA GLY A 320 14.25 0.41 -12.69
C GLY A 320 13.16 -0.35 -11.92
N ARG A 321 12.15 -0.94 -12.59
CA ARG A 321 11.19 -1.87 -11.98
C ARG A 321 11.77 -3.29 -11.82
N SER A 322 12.61 -3.74 -12.76
CA SER A 322 13.29 -5.05 -12.74
C SER A 322 14.12 -5.28 -11.48
N LEU A 323 14.64 -4.21 -10.87
CA LEU A 323 15.31 -4.27 -9.56
C LEU A 323 14.36 -4.81 -8.48
N ARG A 324 13.16 -4.24 -8.38
CA ARG A 324 12.17 -4.58 -7.35
C ARG A 324 11.60 -5.98 -7.56
N TYR A 325 11.33 -6.35 -8.82
CA TYR A 325 10.95 -7.72 -9.16
C TYR A 325 12.07 -8.72 -8.84
N GLY A 326 13.30 -8.40 -9.22
CA GLY A 326 14.47 -9.24 -8.94
C GLY A 326 14.70 -9.54 -7.46
N ALA A 327 14.62 -8.52 -6.62
CA ALA A 327 14.72 -8.67 -5.18
C ALA A 327 13.52 -9.47 -4.61
N MET A 328 12.28 -9.14 -5.00
CA MET A 328 11.10 -9.90 -4.55
C MET A 328 11.15 -11.37 -4.97
N THR A 329 11.56 -11.69 -6.20
CA THR A 329 11.73 -13.09 -6.66
C THR A 329 12.71 -13.83 -5.77
N GLN A 330 13.88 -13.25 -5.45
CA GLN A 330 14.83 -13.91 -4.55
C GLN A 330 14.27 -14.11 -3.13
N LEU A 331 13.44 -13.19 -2.64
CA LEU A 331 12.79 -13.32 -1.32
C LEU A 331 11.70 -14.39 -1.31
N THR A 332 10.79 -14.39 -2.28
CA THR A 332 9.69 -15.36 -2.40
C THR A 332 10.17 -16.80 -2.56
N TRP A 333 11.35 -17.00 -3.15
CA TRP A 333 11.97 -18.33 -3.30
C TRP A 333 12.92 -18.72 -2.15
N ASN A 334 13.08 -17.88 -1.12
CA ASN A 334 13.87 -18.23 0.06
C ASN A 334 12.96 -18.83 1.17
N PRO A 335 13.08 -20.13 1.50
CA PRO A 335 12.17 -20.78 2.45
C PRO A 335 12.32 -20.28 3.90
N LEU A 336 13.35 -19.47 4.20
CA LEU A 336 13.57 -18.86 5.51
C LEU A 336 13.02 -17.43 5.62
N VAL A 337 12.35 -16.90 4.59
CA VAL A 337 11.68 -15.59 4.58
C VAL A 337 10.19 -15.79 4.28
N THR A 338 9.30 -15.27 5.13
CA THR A 338 7.86 -15.35 4.88
C THR A 338 7.39 -14.31 3.84
N PRO A 339 6.25 -14.54 3.15
CA PRO A 339 5.65 -13.53 2.28
C PRO A 339 5.38 -12.21 3.03
N GLU A 340 4.93 -12.28 4.28
CA GLU A 340 4.76 -11.15 5.19
C GLU A 340 6.04 -10.31 5.36
N GLU A 341 7.19 -10.95 5.62
CA GLU A 341 8.48 -10.26 5.80
C GLU A 341 9.04 -9.73 4.47
N ALA A 342 8.87 -10.47 3.37
CA ALA A 342 9.22 -9.98 2.04
C ALA A 342 8.39 -8.74 1.65
N ASN A 343 7.12 -8.69 2.07
CA ASN A 343 6.28 -7.51 1.91
C ASN A 343 6.65 -6.36 2.86
N ALA A 344 7.19 -6.66 4.05
CA ALA A 344 7.66 -5.69 5.04
C ALA A 344 8.73 -4.75 4.48
N ILE A 345 9.84 -5.32 3.98
CA ILE A 345 10.97 -4.54 3.47
C ILE A 345 10.58 -3.67 2.27
N GLY A 346 9.77 -4.22 1.36
CA GLY A 346 9.27 -3.49 0.19
C GLY A 346 8.17 -2.49 0.52
N GLY A 347 7.57 -2.55 1.72
CA GLY A 347 6.52 -1.64 2.15
C GLY A 347 5.19 -1.79 1.40
N TRP A 348 4.80 -3.01 1.03
CA TRP A 348 3.61 -3.21 0.19
C TRP A 348 2.33 -3.22 1.03
N ALA A 349 1.27 -2.58 0.53
CA ALA A 349 -0.08 -2.80 1.03
C ALA A 349 -0.52 -4.23 0.64
N THR A 350 -0.92 -5.01 1.63
CA THR A 350 -1.33 -6.43 1.48
C THR A 350 -2.85 -6.59 1.39
N GLY A 351 -3.60 -5.54 1.72
CA GLY A 351 -5.05 -5.62 1.95
C GLY A 351 -5.41 -6.28 3.29
N SER A 352 -4.42 -6.65 4.12
CA SER A 352 -4.62 -7.30 5.41
C SER A 352 -4.18 -6.39 6.56
N SER A 353 -4.98 -6.32 7.63
CA SER A 353 -4.62 -5.61 8.87
C SER A 353 -3.33 -6.11 9.53
N ARG A 354 -2.86 -7.32 9.17
CA ARG A 354 -1.54 -7.87 9.57
C ARG A 354 -0.38 -6.92 9.25
N GLU A 355 -0.48 -6.15 8.17
CA GLU A 355 0.60 -5.24 7.75
C GLU A 355 0.94 -4.19 8.82
N ILE A 356 -0.04 -3.76 9.63
CA ILE A 356 0.17 -2.76 10.68
C ILE A 356 1.22 -3.24 11.68
N TYR A 357 1.13 -4.50 12.13
CA TYR A 357 2.08 -5.10 13.07
C TYR A 357 3.47 -5.28 12.43
N ILE A 358 3.50 -5.72 11.17
CA ILE A 358 4.74 -5.92 10.41
C ILE A 358 5.55 -4.62 10.31
N PHE A 359 4.88 -3.47 10.16
CA PHE A 359 5.54 -2.15 10.12
C PHE A 359 5.90 -1.55 11.49
N VAL A 360 5.49 -2.17 12.61
CA VAL A 360 5.89 -1.76 13.97
C VAL A 360 7.19 -2.45 14.42
N TYR A 361 7.46 -3.66 13.96
CA TYR A 361 8.57 -4.47 14.45
C TYR A 361 9.76 -4.50 13.48
N LEU A 362 10.84 -3.78 13.80
CA LEU A 362 12.09 -3.76 13.01
C LEU A 362 12.69 -5.14 12.76
N VAL A 363 12.47 -6.12 13.64
CA VAL A 363 12.95 -7.50 13.43
C VAL A 363 12.32 -8.16 12.18
N ALA A 364 11.13 -7.73 11.74
CA ALA A 364 10.45 -8.30 10.56
C ALA A 364 11.16 -7.97 9.23
N ILE A 365 11.99 -6.91 9.18
CA ILE A 365 12.81 -6.61 7.99
C ILE A 365 14.19 -7.28 8.01
N MET A 366 14.61 -7.88 9.13
CA MET A 366 15.93 -8.52 9.23
C MET A 366 16.09 -9.73 8.27
N PRO A 367 15.16 -10.71 8.22
CA PRO A 367 15.31 -11.86 7.34
C PRO A 367 15.46 -11.53 5.84
N PRO A 368 14.63 -10.65 5.23
CA PRO A 368 14.83 -10.32 3.82
C PRO A 368 16.11 -9.51 3.55
N ILE A 369 16.54 -8.64 4.47
CA ILE A 369 17.82 -7.92 4.35
C ILE A 369 19.00 -8.90 4.26
N LEU A 370 19.05 -9.86 5.19
CA LEU A 370 20.10 -10.88 5.25
C LEU A 370 20.04 -11.85 4.05
N ALA A 371 18.83 -12.22 3.60
CA ALA A 371 18.63 -13.07 2.44
C ALA A 371 19.11 -12.40 1.13
N LEU A 372 18.80 -11.13 0.90
CA LEU A 372 19.32 -10.36 -0.25
C LEU A 372 20.83 -10.11 -0.16
N ALA A 373 21.38 -10.10 1.04
CA ALA A 373 22.83 -10.07 1.29
C ALA A 373 23.53 -11.43 1.21
N GLY A 374 22.78 -12.53 1.06
CA GLY A 374 23.31 -13.88 0.84
C GLY A 374 23.87 -14.56 2.10
N TYR A 375 23.44 -14.16 3.29
CA TYR A 375 23.86 -14.81 4.54
C TYR A 375 23.37 -16.26 4.60
N PRO A 376 24.17 -17.22 5.13
CA PRO A 376 23.76 -18.62 5.25
C PRO A 376 22.50 -18.83 6.10
N ASN A 377 22.27 -17.97 7.10
CA ASN A 377 21.09 -18.00 7.97
C ASN A 377 20.48 -16.60 8.15
N PRO A 378 19.41 -16.23 7.42
CA PRO A 378 18.74 -14.95 7.58
C PRO A 378 17.94 -14.79 8.89
N ARG A 379 17.94 -15.80 9.79
CA ARG A 379 17.32 -15.70 11.12
C ARG A 379 18.31 -15.37 12.24
N HIS A 380 19.60 -15.31 11.95
CA HIS A 380 20.63 -14.92 12.91
C HIS A 380 20.89 -13.40 12.84
N ILE A 381 21.08 -12.75 14.00
CA ILE A 381 21.53 -11.35 14.03
C ILE A 381 22.98 -11.32 13.49
N PRO A 382 23.31 -10.49 12.49
CA PRO A 382 24.64 -10.48 11.91
C PRO A 382 25.69 -9.98 12.89
N SER A 383 26.94 -10.40 12.71
CA SER A 383 28.12 -9.76 13.31
C SER A 383 28.77 -8.85 12.28
N LEU A 384 28.89 -7.56 12.59
CA LEU A 384 29.50 -6.57 11.69
C LEU A 384 31.04 -6.61 11.70
N PRO A 385 31.71 -6.31 10.57
CA PRO A 385 33.16 -6.14 10.54
C PRO A 385 33.59 -4.95 11.42
N ASN A 386 34.61 -5.16 12.26
CA ASN A 386 35.05 -4.19 13.26
C ASN A 386 36.58 -4.04 13.25
N LEU A 387 37.06 -2.80 13.13
CA LEU A 387 38.49 -2.46 13.11
C LEU A 387 39.23 -2.88 14.39
N HIS A 388 38.54 -3.02 15.53
CA HIS A 388 39.16 -3.42 16.79
C HIS A 388 39.92 -4.78 16.69
N HIS A 389 39.42 -5.71 15.88
CA HIS A 389 40.10 -7.00 15.64
C HIS A 389 41.43 -6.86 14.89
N LEU A 390 41.70 -5.71 14.27
CA LEU A 390 43.01 -5.40 13.66
C LEU A 390 44.00 -4.86 14.70
N SER A 391 43.53 -4.19 15.75
CA SER A 391 44.37 -3.73 16.86
C SER A 391 44.80 -4.87 17.77
N THR A 392 43.97 -5.90 17.94
CA THR A 392 44.32 -7.14 18.63
C THR A 392 45.00 -8.12 17.66
N ASP A 393 46.19 -7.77 17.15
CA ASP A 393 47.02 -8.69 16.37
C ASP A 393 48.13 -9.32 17.21
N ASN A 394 48.46 -10.57 16.88
CA ASN A 394 49.57 -11.30 17.49
C ASN A 394 50.92 -10.81 16.91
N ASP A 395 50.90 -10.25 15.70
CA ASP A 395 52.03 -9.58 15.09
C ASP A 395 51.94 -8.06 15.34
N PRO A 396 52.74 -7.48 16.26
CA PRO A 396 52.69 -6.06 16.56
C PRO A 396 53.15 -5.17 15.40
N THR A 397 53.87 -5.71 14.41
CA THR A 397 54.25 -4.97 13.19
C THR A 397 53.08 -4.83 12.20
N LYS A 398 52.03 -5.65 12.37
CA LYS A 398 50.82 -5.64 11.54
C LYS A 398 49.56 -5.25 12.31
N ALA A 399 49.66 -4.97 13.61
CA ALA A 399 48.56 -4.48 14.42
C ALA A 399 48.14 -3.06 14.01
N MET A 400 46.84 -2.82 13.85
CA MET A 400 46.32 -1.48 13.54
C MET A 400 46.36 -0.60 14.80
N ASN A 401 47.25 0.39 14.82
CA ASN A 401 47.35 1.37 15.89
C ASN A 401 46.00 2.11 16.10
N PRO A 402 45.33 1.98 17.27
CA PRO A 402 44.03 2.59 17.53
C PRO A 402 44.01 4.12 17.35
N HIS A 403 45.11 4.79 17.68
CA HIS A 403 45.20 6.25 17.62
C HIS A 403 45.21 6.78 16.18
N LEU A 404 45.71 5.99 15.22
CA LEU A 404 45.76 6.36 13.80
C LEU A 404 44.46 6.04 13.05
N VAL A 405 43.50 5.33 13.64
CA VAL A 405 42.24 4.94 12.98
C VAL A 405 41.47 6.14 12.45
N ASN A 406 41.39 7.24 13.21
CA ASN A 406 40.74 8.47 12.73
C ASN A 406 41.54 9.09 11.57
N ALA A 407 42.86 9.17 11.66
CA ALA A 407 43.70 9.68 10.57
C ALA A 407 43.55 8.87 9.28
N LEU A 408 43.38 7.54 9.37
CA LEU A 408 43.07 6.69 8.21
C LEU A 408 41.70 7.01 7.61
N ILE A 409 40.67 7.12 8.45
CA ILE A 409 39.30 7.45 8.00
C ILE A 409 39.27 8.82 7.32
N ASP A 410 39.89 9.81 7.94
CA ASP A 410 39.82 11.21 7.50
C ASP A 410 40.76 11.47 6.28
N ALA A 411 41.84 10.69 6.12
CA ALA A 411 42.63 10.64 4.88
C ALA A 411 41.88 9.92 3.74
N LEU A 412 41.12 8.86 4.04
CA LEU A 412 40.38 8.08 3.05
C LEU A 412 39.12 8.79 2.56
N ILE A 413 38.39 9.48 3.44
CA ILE A 413 37.06 10.02 3.19
C ILE A 413 36.98 11.48 3.66
N VAL A 414 36.70 12.40 2.72
CA VAL A 414 36.48 13.82 3.04
C VAL A 414 35.10 13.99 3.69
N VAL A 415 35.08 14.27 4.99
CA VAL A 415 33.85 14.42 5.80
C VAL A 415 33.58 15.90 6.12
N SER A 416 32.47 16.41 5.60
CA SER A 416 31.94 17.75 5.93
C SER A 416 30.65 17.72 6.76
N LEU A 417 29.92 16.60 6.74
CA LEU A 417 28.61 16.46 7.37
C LEU A 417 28.74 16.23 8.89
N PRO A 418 28.08 17.03 9.76
CA PRO A 418 28.14 16.88 11.21
C PRO A 418 27.73 15.49 11.73
N GLU A 419 26.84 14.78 11.03
CA GLU A 419 26.46 13.41 11.38
C GLU A 419 27.65 12.42 11.39
N PHE A 420 28.74 12.72 10.69
CA PHE A 420 29.91 11.85 10.53
C PHE A 420 31.19 12.37 11.20
N GLN A 421 31.16 13.58 11.77
CA GLN A 421 32.32 14.20 12.42
C GLN A 421 32.64 13.53 13.76
N ALA A 422 33.93 13.41 14.08
CA ALA A 422 34.37 12.91 15.38
C ALA A 422 34.28 13.99 16.47
N PRO A 423 34.10 13.63 17.76
CA PRO A 423 33.79 12.29 18.27
C PRO A 423 32.27 11.98 18.27
N ASN A 424 31.42 13.00 18.20
CA ASN A 424 30.00 12.91 18.58
C ASN A 424 29.01 12.70 17.40
N GLY A 425 29.48 12.61 16.17
CA GLY A 425 28.62 12.39 14.99
C GLY A 425 27.89 11.05 15.07
N LYS A 426 26.56 11.07 15.02
CA LYS A 426 25.69 9.88 15.19
C LYS A 426 25.93 8.74 14.19
N LEU A 427 26.59 9.02 13.06
CA LEU A 427 27.00 8.05 12.03
C LEU A 427 28.51 7.78 12.01
N ARG A 428 29.32 8.30 12.95
CA ARG A 428 30.76 7.96 13.04
C ARG A 428 30.96 6.46 13.25
N LYS A 429 30.09 5.78 14.03
CA LYS A 429 30.06 4.30 14.12
C LYS A 429 29.88 3.63 12.75
N LEU A 430 28.91 4.09 11.95
CA LEU A 430 28.67 3.57 10.59
C LEU A 430 29.90 3.77 9.70
N LEU A 431 30.61 4.90 9.83
CA LEU A 431 31.84 5.17 9.09
C LEU A 431 32.96 4.19 9.43
N HIS A 432 33.15 3.84 10.72
CA HIS A 432 34.12 2.83 11.14
C HIS A 432 33.78 1.43 10.56
N VAL A 433 32.51 1.02 10.59
CA VAL A 433 32.08 -0.26 9.98
C VAL A 433 32.22 -0.25 8.47
N VAL A 434 31.91 0.86 7.79
CA VAL A 434 32.13 1.01 6.34
C VAL A 434 33.61 0.87 5.99
N VAL A 435 34.52 1.49 6.74
CA VAL A 435 35.97 1.34 6.51
C VAL A 435 36.46 -0.08 6.83
N ALA A 436 35.92 -0.74 7.87
CA ALA A 436 36.19 -2.16 8.11
C ALA A 436 35.73 -3.05 6.94
N VAL A 437 34.55 -2.79 6.36
CA VAL A 437 34.04 -3.50 5.17
C VAL A 437 34.90 -3.22 3.93
N MET A 438 35.39 -1.99 3.73
CA MET A 438 36.32 -1.67 2.64
C MET A 438 37.63 -2.46 2.78
N ILE A 439 38.24 -2.47 3.97
CA ILE A 439 39.47 -3.22 4.25
C ILE A 439 39.23 -4.73 4.11
N GLN A 440 38.12 -5.26 4.64
CA GLN A 440 37.74 -6.68 4.48
C GLN A 440 37.78 -7.11 3.01
N HIS A 441 37.18 -6.33 2.11
CA HIS A 441 37.11 -6.66 0.69
C HIS A 441 38.36 -6.27 -0.12
N TYR A 442 39.40 -5.66 0.47
CA TYR A 442 40.57 -5.15 -0.27
C TYR A 442 41.21 -6.20 -1.20
N CYS A 443 41.56 -7.41 -0.71
CA CYS A 443 42.16 -8.45 -1.56
C CYS A 443 41.24 -8.81 -2.74
N TYR A 444 39.94 -8.97 -2.49
CA TYR A 444 38.98 -9.29 -3.56
C TYR A 444 39.00 -8.23 -4.68
N VAL A 445 39.07 -6.95 -4.30
CA VAL A 445 39.08 -5.85 -5.26
C VAL A 445 40.39 -5.79 -6.02
N GLU A 446 41.52 -5.94 -5.32
CA GLU A 446 42.87 -6.00 -5.89
C GLU A 446 43.00 -7.14 -6.91
N ASP A 447 42.65 -8.37 -6.51
CA ASP A 447 42.71 -9.59 -7.32
C ASP A 447 41.74 -9.54 -8.52
N THR A 448 40.55 -8.93 -8.38
CA THR A 448 39.50 -8.96 -9.42
C THR A 448 39.54 -7.76 -10.38
N TYR A 449 40.05 -6.61 -9.94
CA TYR A 449 40.00 -5.34 -10.69
C TYR A 449 41.36 -4.67 -10.93
N SER A 450 42.47 -5.35 -10.58
CA SER A 450 43.85 -4.86 -10.65
C SER A 450 44.21 -3.79 -9.62
N ASN A 451 45.48 -3.78 -9.21
CA ASN A 451 46.11 -2.76 -8.38
C ASN A 451 45.96 -1.34 -8.94
N SER A 452 45.70 -1.21 -10.25
CA SER A 452 45.43 0.05 -10.94
C SER A 452 44.01 0.61 -10.74
N HIS A 453 43.09 -0.13 -10.09
CA HIS A 453 41.74 0.36 -9.83
C HIS A 453 41.77 1.58 -8.88
N PRO A 454 41.03 2.68 -9.16
CA PRO A 454 41.10 3.91 -8.35
C PRO A 454 40.87 3.71 -6.85
N LEU A 455 39.99 2.77 -6.48
CA LEU A 455 39.74 2.44 -5.07
C LEU A 455 40.96 1.82 -4.37
N VAL A 456 41.69 0.95 -5.07
CA VAL A 456 42.87 0.24 -4.51
C VAL A 456 43.98 1.25 -4.26
N MET A 457 44.29 2.08 -5.27
CA MET A 457 45.25 3.19 -5.14
C MET A 457 44.87 4.12 -3.98
N LYS A 458 43.61 4.60 -3.93
CA LYS A 458 43.14 5.51 -2.88
C LYS A 458 43.22 4.88 -1.47
N MET A 459 42.99 3.58 -1.33
CA MET A 459 43.14 2.88 -0.04
C MET A 459 44.62 2.79 0.38
N ILE A 460 45.52 2.37 -0.52
CA ILE A 460 46.96 2.30 -0.27
C ILE A 460 47.50 3.69 0.14
N GLU A 461 47.15 4.73 -0.62
CA GLU A 461 47.57 6.12 -0.35
C GLU A 461 47.08 6.64 0.99
N SER A 462 45.88 6.25 1.41
CA SER A 462 45.31 6.70 2.69
C SER A 462 46.00 6.03 3.88
N VAL A 463 46.43 4.77 3.76
CA VAL A 463 47.25 4.07 4.77
C VAL A 463 48.65 4.67 4.90
N VAL A 464 49.26 5.12 3.80
CA VAL A 464 50.52 5.89 3.85
C VAL A 464 50.29 7.28 4.47
N SER A 465 49.28 8.01 4.01
CA SER A 465 48.99 9.39 4.44
C SER A 465 48.59 9.50 5.92
N SER A 466 48.04 8.43 6.50
CA SER A 466 47.70 8.36 7.92
C SER A 466 48.86 7.90 8.82
N GLY A 467 50.06 7.71 8.27
CA GLY A 467 51.24 7.24 9.01
C GLY A 467 51.18 5.78 9.45
N MET A 468 50.23 4.98 8.93
CA MET A 468 50.15 3.55 9.24
C MET A 468 51.18 2.71 8.46
N ALA A 469 51.72 3.25 7.37
CA ALA A 469 52.78 2.61 6.58
C ALA A 469 53.77 3.65 6.04
N PRO A 470 55.08 3.34 5.98
CA PRO A 470 56.09 4.26 5.46
C PRO A 470 56.07 4.40 3.92
N ASN A 471 55.48 3.44 3.20
CA ASN A 471 55.46 3.42 1.73
C ASN A 471 54.28 2.57 1.19
N ARG A 472 54.03 2.68 -0.13
CA ARG A 472 52.93 1.96 -0.82
C ARG A 472 53.03 0.43 -0.77
N VAL A 473 54.22 -0.16 -0.69
CA VAL A 473 54.40 -1.63 -0.63
C VAL A 473 53.95 -2.15 0.74
N THR A 474 54.48 -1.57 1.82
CA THR A 474 54.08 -1.93 3.18
C THR A 474 52.58 -1.65 3.43
N ALA A 475 52.03 -0.58 2.87
CA ALA A 475 50.60 -0.28 2.93
C ALA A 475 49.75 -1.37 2.25
N CYS A 476 50.17 -1.86 1.07
CA CYS A 476 49.54 -2.96 0.36
C CYS A 476 49.61 -4.27 1.17
N GLU A 477 50.75 -4.59 1.77
CA GLU A 477 50.94 -5.78 2.61
C GLU A 477 50.05 -5.76 3.86
N LEU A 478 49.97 -4.62 4.55
CA LEU A 478 49.06 -4.42 5.70
C LEU A 478 47.59 -4.56 5.29
N LEU A 479 47.17 -3.93 4.19
CA LEU A 479 45.80 -4.05 3.67
C LEU A 479 45.45 -5.51 3.31
N ARG A 480 46.38 -6.27 2.72
CA ARG A 480 46.21 -7.72 2.45
C ARG A 480 46.07 -8.53 3.74
N HIS A 481 46.89 -8.27 4.75
CA HIS A 481 46.81 -8.93 6.06
C HIS A 481 45.46 -8.66 6.75
N TRP A 482 45.09 -7.37 6.86
CA TRP A 482 43.84 -6.94 7.47
C TRP A 482 42.59 -7.45 6.71
N SER A 483 42.63 -7.46 5.37
CA SER A 483 41.55 -7.99 4.52
C SER A 483 41.27 -9.46 4.82
N ARG A 484 42.32 -10.29 4.90
CA ARG A 484 42.22 -11.72 5.24
C ARG A 484 41.70 -11.90 6.66
N LYS A 485 42.24 -11.16 7.64
CA LYS A 485 41.85 -11.25 9.05
C LYS A 485 40.38 -10.89 9.28
N LEU A 486 39.92 -9.76 8.74
CA LEU A 486 38.51 -9.36 8.82
C LEU A 486 37.59 -10.33 8.07
N THR A 487 37.99 -10.82 6.88
CA THR A 487 37.20 -11.80 6.12
C THR A 487 37.02 -13.10 6.90
N THR A 488 38.08 -13.61 7.53
CA THR A 488 38.03 -14.81 8.38
C THR A 488 37.12 -14.59 9.60
N TYR A 489 37.30 -13.48 10.34
CA TYR A 489 36.46 -13.18 11.49
C TYR A 489 34.97 -13.01 11.10
N PHE A 490 34.68 -12.17 10.11
CA PHE A 490 33.32 -11.93 9.63
C PHE A 490 32.65 -13.23 9.16
N ARG A 491 33.38 -14.11 8.46
CA ARG A 491 32.85 -15.42 8.08
C ARG A 491 32.63 -16.32 9.29
N GLN A 492 33.59 -16.45 10.20
CA GLN A 492 33.44 -17.31 11.39
C GLN A 492 32.26 -16.89 12.27
N ALA A 493 32.07 -15.58 12.49
CA ALA A 493 31.00 -15.03 13.32
C ALA A 493 29.59 -15.16 12.72
N ASN A 494 29.46 -15.39 11.40
CA ASN A 494 28.16 -15.39 10.69
C ASN A 494 27.85 -16.72 9.93
N SER A 495 28.85 -17.56 9.66
CA SER A 495 28.66 -18.92 9.11
C SER A 495 28.04 -19.88 10.13
N ALA A 496 28.06 -19.52 11.41
CA ALA A 496 27.80 -20.44 12.48
C ALA A 496 26.30 -20.71 12.66
N GLN A 497 25.89 -21.92 12.26
CA GLN A 497 25.18 -22.73 13.24
C GLN A 497 26.13 -22.94 14.44
N GLN A 498 26.11 -22.03 15.42
CA GLN A 498 26.57 -22.43 16.75
C GLN A 498 25.45 -23.29 17.34
N PRO A 499 25.65 -24.60 17.58
CA PRO A 499 24.97 -25.23 18.70
C PRO A 499 25.42 -24.47 19.95
N THR A 500 24.57 -23.59 20.46
CA THR A 500 24.87 -22.84 21.67
C THR A 500 24.87 -23.83 22.83
N ASN A 501 26.05 -24.27 23.25
CA ASN A 501 26.24 -25.11 24.44
C ASN A 501 25.74 -24.43 25.74
N ASN A 502 25.32 -23.15 25.65
CA ASN A 502 24.41 -22.51 26.60
C ASN A 502 23.00 -23.13 26.52
N THR A 503 22.85 -24.18 27.33
CA THR A 503 21.71 -25.03 27.72
C THR A 503 20.32 -24.41 28.01
N ASN A 504 19.99 -23.21 27.53
CA ASN A 504 18.82 -22.44 27.98
C ASN A 504 17.63 -22.32 27.00
N ASN A 505 17.59 -23.03 25.86
CA ASN A 505 16.34 -23.11 25.08
C ASN A 505 16.14 -24.38 24.22
N PRO A 506 16.08 -25.58 24.83
CA PRO A 506 15.84 -26.83 24.11
C PRO A 506 14.47 -26.88 23.39
N ILE A 507 13.50 -26.09 23.85
CA ILE A 507 12.13 -26.08 23.32
C ILE A 507 12.10 -25.64 21.86
N GLN A 508 12.84 -24.60 21.46
CA GLN A 508 12.76 -24.08 20.08
C GLN A 508 13.39 -25.00 19.03
N GLN A 509 14.55 -25.60 19.29
CA GLN A 509 15.20 -26.47 18.29
C GLN A 509 14.45 -27.79 18.10
N VAL A 510 13.99 -28.43 19.19
CA VAL A 510 13.17 -29.63 19.11
C VAL A 510 11.78 -29.32 18.53
N SER A 511 11.17 -28.18 18.90
CA SER A 511 9.89 -27.77 18.30
C SER A 511 10.02 -27.49 16.80
N ASN A 512 11.09 -26.85 16.33
CA ASN A 512 11.24 -26.57 14.90
C ASN A 512 11.45 -27.84 14.08
N ALA A 513 12.22 -28.81 14.58
CA ALA A 513 12.37 -30.11 13.94
C ALA A 513 11.04 -30.89 13.91
N ASN A 514 10.34 -30.96 15.05
CA ASN A 514 9.04 -31.65 15.14
C ASN A 514 7.95 -30.94 14.32
N GLN A 515 7.96 -29.61 14.24
CA GLN A 515 7.05 -28.84 13.39
C GLN A 515 7.38 -29.02 11.91
N LEU A 516 8.64 -29.19 11.50
CA LEU A 516 8.97 -29.55 10.11
C LEU A 516 8.48 -30.96 9.76
N THR A 517 8.59 -31.92 10.68
CA THR A 517 8.03 -33.27 10.50
C THR A 517 6.49 -33.25 10.44
N GLN A 518 5.82 -32.50 11.33
CA GLN A 518 4.36 -32.32 11.32
C GLN A 518 3.87 -31.52 10.11
N LEU A 519 4.59 -30.49 9.67
CA LEU A 519 4.28 -29.79 8.42
C LEU A 519 4.45 -30.73 7.22
N THR A 520 5.45 -31.60 7.23
CA THR A 520 5.62 -32.60 6.16
C THR A 520 4.48 -33.62 6.15
N SER A 521 4.01 -34.10 7.32
CA SER A 521 2.85 -34.99 7.39
C SER A 521 1.56 -34.26 6.96
N VAL A 522 1.29 -33.07 7.49
CA VAL A 522 0.12 -32.24 7.15
C VAL A 522 0.13 -31.82 5.68
N ILE A 523 1.28 -31.54 5.07
CA ILE A 523 1.40 -31.30 3.62
C ILE A 523 1.10 -32.59 2.84
N SER A 524 1.54 -33.76 3.31
CA SER A 524 1.22 -35.05 2.68
C SER A 524 -0.27 -35.42 2.79
N GLU A 525 -0.94 -35.00 3.87
CA GLU A 525 -2.37 -35.16 4.12
C GLU A 525 -3.17 -34.19 3.28
N THR A 526 -2.88 -32.89 3.36
CA THR A 526 -3.48 -31.84 2.52
C THR A 526 -3.36 -32.17 1.03
N ARG A 527 -2.23 -32.77 0.59
CA ARG A 527 -2.04 -33.23 -0.80
C ARG A 527 -2.90 -34.44 -1.15
N ARG A 528 -3.15 -35.36 -0.22
CA ARG A 528 -4.11 -36.46 -0.39
C ARG A 528 -5.55 -35.93 -0.44
N ASP A 529 -5.91 -35.03 0.46
CA ASP A 529 -7.23 -34.39 0.50
C ASP A 529 -7.49 -33.57 -0.77
N GLN A 530 -6.48 -32.86 -1.28
CA GLN A 530 -6.56 -32.10 -2.53
C GLN A 530 -6.73 -33.01 -3.75
N LEU A 531 -6.05 -34.17 -3.80
CA LEU A 531 -6.25 -35.19 -4.84
C LEU A 531 -7.65 -35.82 -4.74
N GLN A 532 -8.13 -36.12 -3.53
CA GLN A 532 -9.45 -36.67 -3.30
C GLN A 532 -10.56 -35.67 -3.69
N LEU A 533 -10.40 -34.39 -3.33
CA LEU A 533 -11.28 -33.30 -3.75
C LEU A 533 -11.26 -33.11 -5.28
N GLN A 534 -10.10 -33.25 -5.93
CA GLN A 534 -9.99 -33.21 -7.39
C GLN A 534 -10.73 -34.38 -8.06
N GLN A 535 -10.65 -35.59 -7.48
CA GLN A 535 -11.42 -36.74 -7.93
C GLN A 535 -12.94 -36.55 -7.72
N THR A 536 -13.36 -35.99 -6.57
CA THR A 536 -14.77 -35.65 -6.30
C THR A 536 -15.28 -34.57 -7.27
N LEU A 537 -14.46 -33.55 -7.58
CA LEU A 537 -14.78 -32.55 -8.59
C LEU A 537 -14.98 -33.17 -9.97
N LEU A 538 -14.07 -34.03 -10.42
CA LEU A 538 -14.20 -34.76 -11.69
C LEU A 538 -15.48 -35.63 -11.73
N ALA A 539 -15.78 -36.36 -10.66
CA ALA A 539 -17.02 -37.14 -10.55
C ALA A 539 -18.28 -36.26 -10.60
N SER A 540 -18.28 -35.12 -9.89
CA SER A 540 -19.39 -34.16 -9.93
C SER A 540 -19.56 -33.53 -11.31
N GLN A 541 -18.48 -33.26 -12.04
CA GLN A 541 -18.51 -32.70 -13.38
C GLN A 541 -19.06 -33.72 -14.39
N GLN A 542 -18.70 -35.01 -14.26
CA GLN A 542 -19.31 -36.10 -15.02
C GLN A 542 -20.81 -36.25 -14.71
N GLN A 543 -21.23 -36.14 -13.45
CA GLN A 543 -22.64 -36.18 -13.06
C GLN A 543 -23.44 -34.98 -13.61
N ILE A 544 -22.89 -33.76 -13.54
CA ILE A 544 -23.47 -32.56 -14.17
C ILE A 544 -23.58 -32.75 -15.69
N THR A 545 -22.61 -33.42 -16.32
CA THR A 545 -22.65 -33.71 -17.77
C THR A 545 -23.79 -34.67 -18.11
N ARG A 546 -24.00 -35.73 -17.31
CA ARG A 546 -25.15 -36.65 -17.47
C ARG A 546 -26.49 -35.93 -17.27
N LEU A 547 -26.64 -35.16 -16.20
CA LEU A 547 -27.86 -34.40 -15.93
C LEU A 547 -28.19 -33.38 -17.03
N ASN A 548 -27.16 -32.73 -17.61
CA ASN A 548 -27.36 -31.83 -18.76
C ASN A 548 -27.81 -32.59 -20.03
N GLN A 549 -27.36 -33.83 -20.23
CA GLN A 549 -27.81 -34.70 -21.31
C GLN A 549 -29.27 -35.13 -21.09
N GLU A 550 -29.62 -35.61 -19.90
CA GLU A 550 -31.01 -35.95 -19.53
C GLU A 550 -31.96 -34.74 -19.69
N VAL A 551 -31.52 -33.54 -19.33
CA VAL A 551 -32.28 -32.29 -19.55
C VAL A 551 -32.38 -31.91 -21.03
N ALA A 552 -31.42 -32.27 -21.87
CA ALA A 552 -31.51 -32.09 -23.33
C ALA A 552 -32.51 -33.07 -23.95
N ASP A 553 -32.52 -34.32 -23.49
CA ASP A 553 -33.39 -35.39 -23.97
C ASP A 553 -34.85 -35.19 -23.49
N LEU A 554 -35.06 -34.74 -22.25
CA LEU A 554 -36.38 -34.29 -21.79
C LEU A 554 -36.91 -33.09 -22.60
N LYS A 555 -36.03 -32.17 -23.02
CA LYS A 555 -36.40 -31.04 -23.90
C LYS A 555 -36.68 -31.47 -25.34
N SER A 556 -36.08 -32.55 -25.84
CA SER A 556 -36.41 -33.09 -27.17
C SER A 556 -37.77 -33.80 -27.13
N LEU A 557 -38.02 -34.62 -26.10
CA LEU A 557 -39.31 -35.27 -25.86
C LEU A 557 -40.45 -34.26 -25.68
N GLN A 558 -40.22 -33.16 -24.93
CA GLN A 558 -41.21 -32.09 -24.76
C GLN A 558 -41.58 -31.41 -26.11
N ARG A 559 -40.60 -31.20 -27.00
CA ARG A 559 -40.87 -30.68 -28.35
C ARG A 559 -41.68 -31.66 -29.20
N GLN A 560 -41.38 -32.96 -29.09
CA GLN A 560 -42.11 -34.01 -29.81
C GLN A 560 -43.57 -34.09 -29.34
N GLN A 561 -43.83 -34.01 -28.03
CA GLN A 561 -45.19 -33.89 -27.50
C GLN A 561 -45.89 -32.60 -27.98
N LEU A 562 -45.20 -31.47 -28.00
CA LEU A 562 -45.78 -30.20 -28.48
C LEU A 562 -46.19 -30.30 -29.96
N GLN A 563 -45.35 -30.91 -30.81
CA GLN A 563 -45.66 -31.17 -32.22
C GLN A 563 -46.84 -32.14 -32.39
N SER A 564 -46.90 -33.21 -31.59
CA SER A 564 -48.02 -34.16 -31.62
C SER A 564 -49.35 -33.50 -31.18
N ASN A 565 -49.32 -32.64 -30.15
CA ASN A 565 -50.48 -31.86 -29.72
C ASN A 565 -50.92 -30.83 -30.78
N GLN A 566 -49.98 -30.22 -31.51
CA GLN A 566 -50.30 -29.34 -32.65
C GLN A 566 -50.95 -30.11 -33.80
N GLN A 567 -50.46 -31.32 -34.11
CA GLN A 567 -51.08 -32.21 -35.10
C GLN A 567 -52.51 -32.62 -34.69
N LEU A 568 -52.71 -33.05 -33.45
CA LEU A 568 -54.04 -33.34 -32.88
C LEU A 568 -54.98 -32.13 -32.97
N THR A 569 -54.49 -30.93 -32.63
CA THR A 569 -55.28 -29.69 -32.70
C THR A 569 -55.71 -29.39 -34.15
N SER A 570 -54.80 -29.52 -35.11
CA SER A 570 -55.14 -29.32 -36.53
C SER A 570 -56.11 -30.38 -37.08
N MET A 571 -56.02 -31.62 -36.60
CA MET A 571 -56.94 -32.70 -36.95
C MET A 571 -58.34 -32.48 -36.36
N ILE A 572 -58.43 -32.00 -35.12
CA ILE A 572 -59.70 -31.60 -34.48
C ILE A 572 -60.34 -30.44 -35.25
N GLN A 573 -59.55 -29.43 -35.68
CA GLN A 573 -60.07 -28.34 -36.50
C GLN A 573 -60.62 -28.85 -37.85
N GLN A 574 -59.90 -29.73 -38.54
CA GLN A 574 -60.37 -30.35 -39.79
C GLN A 574 -61.63 -31.22 -39.63
N LEU A 575 -61.94 -31.70 -38.43
CA LEU A 575 -63.19 -32.40 -38.12
C LEU A 575 -64.34 -31.42 -37.80
N LEU A 576 -64.06 -30.29 -37.14
CA LEU A 576 -65.02 -29.21 -36.90
C LEU A 576 -65.44 -28.52 -38.21
N ASP A 577 -64.46 -28.21 -39.07
CA ASP A 577 -64.66 -27.58 -40.38
C ASP A 577 -65.44 -28.46 -41.38
N ARG A 578 -65.77 -29.71 -41.00
CA ARG A 578 -66.54 -30.67 -41.81
C ARG A 578 -68.01 -30.84 -41.38
N GLN A 579 -68.48 -30.14 -40.34
CA GLN A 579 -69.91 -30.17 -39.99
C GLN A 579 -70.71 -29.10 -40.77
N PRO A 580 -71.75 -29.48 -41.54
CA PRO A 580 -72.59 -28.51 -42.23
C PRO A 580 -73.52 -27.76 -41.27
N LEU A 581 -73.61 -26.44 -41.46
CA LEU A 581 -74.47 -25.54 -40.68
C LEU A 581 -75.97 -25.81 -40.92
N ASN A 582 -76.77 -25.76 -39.85
CA ASN A 582 -78.23 -25.73 -39.90
C ASN A 582 -78.80 -24.79 -38.82
N PRO A 583 -79.61 -23.77 -39.15
CA PRO A 583 -80.11 -22.78 -38.20
C PRO A 583 -81.56 -23.04 -37.71
N PRO A 584 -81.84 -22.70 -36.44
CA PRO A 584 -83.04 -21.91 -36.09
C PRO A 584 -82.64 -20.66 -35.28
N GLN A 585 -83.10 -19.45 -35.60
CA GLN A 585 -84.45 -18.90 -35.39
C GLN A 585 -84.84 -18.68 -33.90
N ASN A 586 -85.20 -17.44 -33.61
CA ASN A 586 -85.62 -16.79 -32.35
C ASN A 586 -87.17 -16.65 -32.36
N PRO A 587 -87.88 -15.97 -31.42
CA PRO A 587 -87.57 -15.57 -30.03
C PRO A 587 -88.75 -15.78 -29.01
N ARG A 588 -88.50 -15.49 -27.71
CA ARG A 588 -89.41 -14.81 -26.73
C ARG A 588 -88.63 -14.64 -25.40
N ARG A 589 -88.28 -13.45 -24.93
CA ARG A 589 -89.09 -12.30 -24.41
C ARG A 589 -89.80 -12.61 -23.08
N VAL A 590 -89.18 -12.18 -21.97
CA VAL A 590 -89.75 -11.33 -20.90
C VAL A 590 -88.64 -10.96 -19.88
N THR A 591 -88.55 -9.67 -19.57
CA THR A 591 -87.92 -9.06 -18.37
C THR A 591 -89.08 -8.44 -17.55
N PRO A 592 -89.02 -8.28 -16.20
CA PRO A 592 -88.07 -7.32 -15.58
C PRO A 592 -87.69 -7.51 -14.07
N VAL A 593 -86.96 -6.51 -13.57
CA VAL A 593 -86.71 -6.11 -12.16
C VAL A 593 -85.68 -6.89 -11.31
N ALA A 594 -84.83 -6.06 -10.68
CA ALA A 594 -83.70 -6.29 -9.79
C ALA A 594 -83.85 -7.31 -8.64
N GLY A 595 -82.72 -8.00 -8.36
CA GLY A 595 -82.36 -8.56 -7.07
C GLY A 595 -80.82 -8.66 -6.98
N ARG A 596 -80.19 -8.05 -5.97
CA ARG A 596 -78.72 -7.83 -5.97
C ARG A 596 -78.00 -8.72 -4.95
N GLN A 597 -77.22 -9.67 -5.46
CA GLN A 597 -76.07 -10.35 -4.84
C GLN A 597 -76.25 -10.95 -3.43
N ALA A 598 -76.37 -12.28 -3.37
CA ALA A 598 -76.05 -13.07 -2.18
C ALA A 598 -75.38 -14.40 -2.58
N THR A 599 -74.30 -14.77 -1.88
CA THR A 599 -73.72 -16.12 -1.90
C THR A 599 -73.37 -16.50 -0.47
N GLY A 600 -74.26 -17.23 0.21
CA GLY A 600 -73.98 -17.84 1.52
C GLY A 600 -72.90 -18.93 1.38
N THR A 601 -72.04 -19.21 2.36
CA THR A 601 -72.33 -19.76 3.72
C THR A 601 -73.21 -21.02 3.69
N PRO A 602 -72.84 -22.05 4.45
CA PRO A 602 -73.32 -22.12 5.84
C PRO A 602 -72.21 -22.24 6.90
N ALA A 603 -72.57 -22.02 8.16
CA ALA A 603 -71.70 -22.17 9.33
C ALA A 603 -72.49 -22.74 10.51
N ALA A 604 -71.87 -23.60 11.34
CA ALA A 604 -72.26 -23.94 12.71
C ALA A 604 -71.21 -24.92 13.33
N GLY A 605 -71.22 -25.08 14.66
CA GLY A 605 -70.67 -26.29 15.32
C GLY A 605 -69.54 -26.06 16.34
N HIS A 606 -69.91 -25.99 17.62
CA HIS A 606 -68.99 -25.92 18.77
C HIS A 606 -68.28 -27.26 19.10
N ALA A 607 -67.20 -27.13 19.91
CA ALA A 607 -66.83 -27.97 21.06
C ALA A 607 -65.75 -29.09 20.95
N LEU A 608 -65.16 -29.33 22.14
CA LEU A 608 -64.18 -30.35 22.60
C LEU A 608 -64.91 -31.71 22.86
N PRO A 609 -64.27 -32.86 23.26
CA PRO A 609 -62.96 -33.00 23.93
C PRO A 609 -62.11 -34.30 23.70
N ARG A 610 -60.96 -34.38 24.42
CA ARG A 610 -60.24 -35.57 25.01
C ARG A 610 -59.84 -36.82 24.18
N GLN A 611 -58.53 -37.14 24.25
CA GLN A 611 -57.85 -38.39 24.74
C GLN A 611 -58.68 -39.67 25.09
N PRO A 612 -58.07 -40.90 25.23
CA PRO A 612 -56.65 -41.32 25.06
C PRO A 612 -56.37 -42.78 24.49
N THR A 613 -55.10 -43.23 24.54
CA THR A 613 -54.58 -44.63 24.76
C THR A 613 -54.79 -45.79 23.75
N GLY A 614 -53.77 -46.68 23.60
CA GLY A 614 -53.93 -48.07 23.10
C GLY A 614 -52.66 -48.78 22.56
N ILE A 615 -52.24 -49.89 23.18
CA ILE A 615 -51.09 -50.79 22.82
C ILE A 615 -51.41 -52.20 23.41
N PRO A 616 -50.86 -53.39 23.00
CA PRO A 616 -49.47 -53.75 22.58
C PRO A 616 -49.45 -54.58 21.25
N THR A 617 -48.53 -55.49 20.82
CA THR A 617 -47.35 -56.21 21.38
C THR A 617 -46.41 -56.76 20.26
N ALA A 618 -45.20 -57.24 20.64
CA ALA A 618 -44.33 -58.35 20.14
C ALA A 618 -44.54 -59.01 18.74
N ALA A 619 -43.51 -59.45 17.98
CA ALA A 619 -42.39 -60.33 18.38
C ALA A 619 -41.25 -60.49 17.32
N GLY A 620 -40.00 -60.73 17.77
CA GLY A 620 -38.85 -61.21 16.95
C GLY A 620 -38.20 -60.21 15.97
N GLY A 621 -36.90 -60.30 15.62
CA GLY A 621 -35.79 -61.10 16.16
C GLY A 621 -34.53 -61.05 15.26
N THR A 622 -33.34 -60.77 15.86
CA THR A 622 -31.97 -60.71 15.27
C THR A 622 -31.72 -59.68 14.13
N GLY A 623 -30.52 -59.11 13.95
CA GLY A 623 -29.29 -59.12 14.77
C GLY A 623 -28.16 -58.24 14.17
N THR A 624 -27.19 -57.84 15.02
CA THR A 624 -25.90 -57.12 14.73
C THR A 624 -25.95 -55.75 14.01
N GLY A 625 -25.16 -54.73 14.40
CA GLY A 625 -24.36 -54.59 15.62
C GLY A 625 -23.54 -53.29 15.76
N SER A 626 -23.62 -52.67 16.94
CA SER A 626 -22.57 -51.86 17.61
C SER A 626 -22.22 -50.44 17.09
N PRO A 627 -21.71 -49.53 17.97
CA PRO A 627 -22.46 -48.29 18.19
C PRO A 627 -21.67 -46.97 18.17
N ARG A 628 -22.41 -45.86 18.38
CA ARG A 628 -21.91 -44.47 18.47
C ARG A 628 -21.21 -44.13 19.79
N GLN A 629 -20.43 -43.05 19.73
CA GLN A 629 -19.95 -42.26 20.88
C GLN A 629 -21.09 -41.74 21.79
N PRO A 630 -20.78 -41.47 23.07
CA PRO A 630 -21.33 -40.35 23.81
C PRO A 630 -20.25 -39.32 24.23
N ASN A 631 -20.71 -38.15 24.66
CA ASN A 631 -19.94 -36.98 25.14
C ASN A 631 -20.72 -36.35 26.32
N PRO A 632 -20.25 -35.28 26.98
CA PRO A 632 -19.02 -35.08 27.78
C PRO A 632 -19.29 -35.15 29.31
N ARG A 633 -18.25 -35.06 30.16
CA ARG A 633 -18.36 -34.51 31.54
C ARG A 633 -17.01 -34.06 32.15
N GLN A 634 -17.09 -33.00 32.97
CA GLN A 634 -16.12 -32.53 33.97
C GLN A 634 -16.78 -32.69 35.37
N PRO A 635 -16.14 -32.35 36.52
CA PRO A 635 -14.71 -32.13 36.84
C PRO A 635 -14.23 -32.98 38.05
N THR A 636 -12.97 -32.81 38.47
CA THR A 636 -12.50 -33.12 39.85
C THR A 636 -11.32 -32.21 40.24
N ALA A 637 -11.07 -32.02 41.55
CA ALA A 637 -10.03 -31.13 42.06
C ALA A 637 -9.35 -31.63 43.35
N ALA A 638 -8.02 -31.57 43.38
CA ALA A 638 -7.10 -31.60 44.53
C ALA A 638 -5.68 -31.30 43.99
N GLY A 639 -4.71 -30.73 44.71
CA GLY A 639 -4.70 -30.19 46.08
C GLY A 639 -3.30 -30.39 46.72
N GLY A 640 -2.54 -29.32 46.98
CA GLY A 640 -1.23 -29.44 47.62
C GLY A 640 -0.38 -28.15 47.68
N THR A 641 0.05 -27.81 48.89
CA THR A 641 1.18 -26.94 49.33
C THR A 641 2.24 -26.56 48.27
N GLY A 642 2.82 -25.36 48.21
CA GLY A 642 3.02 -24.31 49.24
C GLY A 642 4.53 -24.02 49.38
N THR A 643 5.05 -22.84 49.06
CA THR A 643 5.24 -21.71 50.01
C THR A 643 5.80 -20.47 49.27
N PRO A 644 5.62 -19.23 49.79
CA PRO A 644 6.16 -18.01 49.17
C PRO A 644 7.60 -17.71 49.64
N ARG A 645 8.47 -17.24 48.73
CA ARG A 645 9.83 -16.77 49.09
C ARG A 645 9.88 -15.25 49.13
N GLN A 646 10.10 -14.69 50.33
CA GLN A 646 10.34 -13.26 50.53
C GLN A 646 11.67 -12.79 49.89
N PRO A 647 11.80 -11.49 49.57
CA PRO A 647 13.10 -10.86 49.30
C PRO A 647 13.91 -10.73 50.60
N ASN A 648 15.25 -10.66 50.52
CA ASN A 648 16.10 -10.40 51.68
C ASN A 648 17.19 -9.35 51.33
N PRO A 649 17.51 -8.36 52.20
CA PRO A 649 18.32 -7.19 51.84
C PRO A 649 19.71 -7.14 52.50
N ARG A 650 20.55 -6.21 52.02
CA ARG A 650 21.63 -5.43 52.70
C ARG A 650 22.26 -4.52 51.62
N GLN A 651 22.47 -3.19 51.74
CA GLN A 651 22.94 -2.29 52.81
C GLN A 651 24.36 -2.58 53.33
N PRO A 652 25.13 -1.55 53.75
CA PRO A 652 25.26 -0.21 53.16
C PRO A 652 26.73 0.31 53.16
N THR A 653 26.97 1.53 52.67
CA THR A 653 28.08 2.40 53.14
C THR A 653 27.65 3.87 53.02
N ALA A 654 28.05 4.72 53.96
CA ALA A 654 27.63 6.13 54.01
C ALA A 654 28.66 7.02 54.72
N ALA A 655 28.95 8.18 54.13
CA ALA A 655 29.51 9.39 54.75
C ALA A 655 29.37 10.57 53.77
N GLY A 656 29.15 11.83 54.19
CA GLY A 656 28.83 12.28 55.55
C GLY A 656 29.17 13.75 55.86
N ALA A 657 28.45 14.72 55.29
CA ALA A 657 28.36 16.12 55.74
C ALA A 657 27.10 16.75 55.08
N ALA A 658 26.15 17.44 55.75
CA ALA A 658 26.22 18.51 56.74
C ALA A 658 26.76 19.84 56.16
N GLY A 659 26.04 20.97 56.17
CA GLY A 659 24.61 21.20 56.47
C GLY A 659 24.33 22.61 57.02
N THR A 660 23.27 23.26 56.56
CA THR A 660 22.65 24.47 57.18
C THR A 660 21.26 24.69 56.59
N GLY A 661 20.34 25.26 57.36
CA GLY A 661 19.00 25.62 56.90
C GLY A 661 18.64 27.07 57.24
N THR A 662 17.91 27.72 56.33
CA THR A 662 17.30 29.05 56.52
C THR A 662 15.90 29.05 55.89
N ALA A 663 14.94 29.73 56.51
CA ALA A 663 13.53 29.59 56.19
C ALA A 663 12.97 30.71 55.28
N ILE A 664 12.02 30.32 54.41
CA ILE A 664 10.81 31.06 53.99
C ILE A 664 11.03 32.48 53.40
N PRO A 665 10.69 32.68 52.11
CA PRO A 665 9.33 33.16 51.80
C PRO A 665 8.58 32.35 50.73
N ARG A 666 7.25 32.24 50.88
CA ARG A 666 6.32 31.86 49.81
C ARG A 666 5.97 33.08 48.97
N GLN A 667 6.18 33.04 47.64
CA GLN A 667 5.53 33.95 46.68
C GLN A 667 5.39 33.27 45.28
N PRO A 668 4.66 33.85 44.30
CA PRO A 668 3.56 33.10 43.65
C PRO A 668 3.85 32.48 42.26
N ASN A 669 2.86 31.72 41.78
CA ASN A 669 2.71 31.03 40.49
C ASN A 669 3.54 31.59 39.30
N ALA A 670 4.69 30.97 39.03
CA ALA A 670 5.57 31.31 37.92
C ALA A 670 5.19 30.62 36.59
N ALA A 671 3.99 30.90 36.07
CA ALA A 671 3.53 30.40 34.77
C ALA A 671 4.35 30.84 33.51
N PRO A 672 5.04 31.99 33.42
CA PRO A 672 5.54 32.50 32.13
C PRO A 672 6.84 31.85 31.60
N ARG A 673 7.53 30.99 32.37
CA ARG A 673 8.76 30.33 31.88
C ARG A 673 8.49 29.25 30.83
N GLN A 674 7.51 28.36 31.08
CA GLN A 674 7.21 27.23 30.19
C GLN A 674 6.85 27.66 28.75
N LEU A 675 6.32 28.87 28.55
CA LEU A 675 6.01 29.40 27.23
C LEU A 675 7.26 29.73 26.39
N ARG A 676 8.37 30.17 27.03
CA ARG A 676 9.62 30.46 26.32
C ARG A 676 10.33 29.18 25.89
N ASP A 677 10.40 28.18 26.76
CA ASP A 677 11.10 26.93 26.47
C ASP A 677 10.36 26.12 25.37
N ALA A 678 9.01 26.12 25.38
CA ALA A 678 8.21 25.57 24.29
C ALA A 678 8.47 26.28 22.93
N THR A 679 8.76 27.58 22.95
CA THR A 679 9.05 28.35 21.72
C THR A 679 10.38 27.93 21.07
N ALA A 680 11.34 27.41 21.85
CA ALA A 680 12.59 26.86 21.31
C ALA A 680 12.36 25.51 20.61
N LEU A 681 11.58 24.60 21.22
CA LEU A 681 11.34 23.26 20.71
C LEU A 681 10.55 23.24 19.38
N ILE A 682 9.61 24.18 19.23
CA ILE A 682 8.61 24.20 18.14
C ILE A 682 9.16 24.66 16.77
N ARG A 683 10.35 25.28 16.70
CA ARG A 683 10.97 25.67 15.41
C ARG A 683 11.35 24.48 14.51
N SER A 684 11.36 23.26 15.05
CA SER A 684 11.82 22.05 14.37
C SER A 684 10.85 21.47 13.33
N ASP A 685 9.53 21.50 13.55
CA ASP A 685 8.59 20.64 12.81
C ASP A 685 7.64 21.37 11.82
N ALA A 686 7.73 22.70 11.74
CA ALA A 686 6.88 23.54 10.90
C ALA A 686 7.08 23.36 9.37
N GLY A 687 8.10 22.61 8.93
CA GLY A 687 8.52 22.53 7.53
C GLY A 687 7.76 21.55 6.62
N ARG A 688 6.91 20.66 7.17
CA ARG A 688 6.37 19.51 6.40
C ARG A 688 5.18 19.86 5.50
N ARG A 689 5.45 20.46 4.33
CA ARG A 689 4.47 20.63 3.24
C ARG A 689 4.09 19.31 2.55
N GLY A 690 3.25 18.52 3.20
CA GLY A 690 2.36 17.56 2.55
C GLY A 690 0.91 18.03 2.69
N THR A 691 0.05 17.74 1.71
CA THR A 691 -1.39 18.00 1.79
C THR A 691 -2.05 17.03 2.78
N ARG A 692 -1.91 17.31 4.08
CA ARG A 692 -2.71 16.68 5.14
C ARG A 692 -4.19 16.92 4.83
N ASP A 693 -5.02 15.89 5.02
CA ASP A 693 -6.48 16.03 4.97
C ASP A 693 -6.97 17.12 5.94
N ASP A 694 -8.06 17.80 5.62
CA ASP A 694 -8.61 18.86 6.44
C ASP A 694 -9.12 18.35 7.80
N SER A 695 -9.60 17.09 7.87
CA SER A 695 -9.87 16.42 9.15
C SER A 695 -8.62 16.40 10.05
N GLN A 696 -7.48 15.96 9.51
CA GLN A 696 -6.21 15.90 10.24
C GLN A 696 -5.68 17.30 10.61
N LYS A 697 -6.06 18.36 9.89
CA LYS A 697 -5.74 19.75 10.28
C LYS A 697 -6.61 20.21 11.47
N VAL A 698 -7.92 19.95 11.44
CA VAL A 698 -8.83 20.28 12.57
C VAL A 698 -8.40 19.50 13.80
N LYS A 699 -8.27 18.17 13.69
CA LYS A 699 -7.75 17.28 14.73
C LYS A 699 -6.44 17.79 15.33
N ASN A 700 -5.46 18.19 14.51
CA ASN A 700 -4.19 18.72 15.03
C ASN A 700 -4.38 19.98 15.88
N VAL A 701 -5.20 20.94 15.44
CA VAL A 701 -5.39 22.18 16.21
C VAL A 701 -6.23 21.92 17.47
N LEU A 702 -7.22 21.04 17.42
CA LEU A 702 -7.97 20.61 18.61
C LEU A 702 -7.04 19.90 19.62
N MET A 703 -6.10 19.05 19.16
CA MET A 703 -5.07 18.44 20.01
C MET A 703 -4.09 19.48 20.57
N ASP A 704 -3.64 20.47 19.76
CA ASP A 704 -2.75 21.56 20.21
C ASP A 704 -3.42 22.40 21.31
N LEU A 705 -4.67 22.82 21.09
CA LEU A 705 -5.48 23.57 22.04
C LEU A 705 -5.64 22.82 23.36
N TYR A 706 -5.84 21.51 23.29
CA TYR A 706 -5.93 20.64 24.45
C TYR A 706 -4.58 20.50 25.19
N ALA A 707 -3.50 20.20 24.48
CA ALA A 707 -2.16 20.01 25.05
C ALA A 707 -1.61 21.27 25.74
N ASN A 708 -2.15 22.45 25.42
CA ASN A 708 -1.81 23.73 26.07
C ASN A 708 -2.81 24.12 27.19
N ASN A 709 -3.71 23.23 27.62
CA ASN A 709 -4.80 23.48 28.59
C ASN A 709 -5.82 24.58 28.19
N CYS A 710 -5.81 25.05 26.94
CA CYS A 710 -6.53 26.26 26.52
C CYS A 710 -8.06 26.17 26.66
N PHE A 711 -8.64 24.96 26.58
CA PHE A 711 -10.09 24.76 26.73
C PHE A 711 -10.65 25.18 28.09
N ARG A 712 -9.82 25.36 29.12
CA ARG A 712 -10.27 25.84 30.44
C ARG A 712 -10.89 27.25 30.41
N CYS A 713 -10.53 28.09 29.43
CA CYS A 713 -10.80 29.54 29.47
C CYS A 713 -11.66 30.08 28.31
N LEU A 714 -12.56 29.29 27.72
CA LEU A 714 -13.39 29.72 26.58
C LEU A 714 -14.71 30.44 26.93
N ALA A 715 -15.06 30.58 28.22
CA ALA A 715 -16.19 31.39 28.65
C ALA A 715 -15.86 32.90 28.60
N VAL A 716 -16.54 33.63 27.71
CA VAL A 716 -16.70 35.10 27.60
C VAL A 716 -15.66 35.96 28.34
N SER A 717 -14.46 36.11 27.76
CA SER A 717 -13.41 36.99 28.29
C SER A 717 -12.26 37.21 27.28
N PRO A 718 -11.29 38.10 27.56
CA PRO A 718 -10.10 38.31 26.73
C PRO A 718 -9.34 37.04 26.35
N ALA A 719 -9.49 35.95 27.13
CA ALA A 719 -8.96 34.64 26.81
C ALA A 719 -9.38 34.09 25.42
N LEU A 720 -10.59 34.38 24.91
CA LEU A 720 -10.95 34.00 23.53
C LEU A 720 -10.19 34.84 22.49
N GLU A 721 -9.98 36.13 22.76
CA GLU A 721 -9.21 37.03 21.91
C GLU A 721 -7.75 36.57 21.83
N ASP A 722 -7.14 36.29 22.98
CA ASP A 722 -5.75 35.85 23.08
C ASP A 722 -5.55 34.41 22.60
N LEU A 723 -6.53 33.52 22.78
CA LEU A 723 -6.48 32.18 22.19
C LEU A 723 -6.61 32.22 20.67
N ALA A 724 -7.50 33.06 20.13
CA ALA A 724 -7.61 33.27 18.69
C ALA A 724 -6.32 33.91 18.12
N ARG A 725 -5.65 34.81 18.84
CA ARG A 725 -4.31 35.34 18.50
C ARG A 725 -3.24 34.26 18.56
N VAL A 726 -3.24 33.38 19.56
CA VAL A 726 -2.29 32.25 19.67
C VAL A 726 -2.47 31.28 18.51
N VAL A 727 -3.71 30.92 18.16
CA VAL A 727 -4.01 30.09 16.98
C VAL A 727 -3.61 30.81 15.69
N LEU A 728 -3.91 32.10 15.54
CA LEU A 728 -3.52 32.91 14.38
C LEU A 728 -2.00 32.94 14.19
N ASN A 729 -1.25 33.16 15.26
CA ASN A 729 0.20 33.26 15.21
C ASN A 729 0.87 31.89 15.00
N ARG A 730 0.32 30.81 15.57
CA ARG A 730 0.86 29.44 15.41
C ARG A 730 0.49 28.76 14.09
N GLN A 731 -0.72 28.95 13.57
CA GLN A 731 -1.28 28.17 12.46
C GLN A 731 -1.56 29.00 11.19
N PHE A 732 -1.50 30.34 11.26
CA PHE A 732 -1.90 31.26 10.17
C PHE A 732 -0.94 32.44 9.95
N SER A 733 0.30 32.35 10.46
CA SER A 733 1.36 33.35 10.28
C SER A 733 0.99 34.79 10.67
N GLY A 734 0.04 34.98 11.59
CA GLY A 734 -0.29 36.32 12.13
C GLY A 734 -1.21 37.20 11.27
N GLU A 735 -1.83 36.69 10.19
CA GLU A 735 -2.72 37.48 9.33
C GLU A 735 -3.98 37.99 10.08
N SER A 736 -3.95 39.22 10.63
CA SER A 736 -5.02 39.82 11.44
C SER A 736 -6.44 39.70 10.85
N ARG A 737 -6.59 39.77 9.52
CA ARG A 737 -7.85 39.54 8.78
C ARG A 737 -8.54 38.20 9.03
N ASN A 738 -7.82 37.21 9.58
CA ASN A 738 -8.35 35.88 9.91
C ASN A 738 -8.71 35.74 11.40
N LEU A 739 -8.51 36.77 12.23
CA LEU A 739 -8.69 36.68 13.68
C LEU A 739 -10.16 36.40 14.08
N ASN A 740 -11.12 37.19 13.60
CA ASN A 740 -12.55 36.93 13.88
C ASN A 740 -13.05 35.62 13.26
N LYS A 741 -12.47 35.21 12.13
CA LYS A 741 -12.73 33.91 11.51
C LYS A 741 -12.33 32.76 12.45
N ILE A 742 -11.14 32.84 13.07
CA ILE A 742 -10.68 31.86 14.05
C ILE A 742 -11.59 31.84 15.29
N LYS A 743 -12.02 33.01 15.80
CA LYS A 743 -12.99 33.08 16.92
C LYS A 743 -14.28 32.31 16.62
N LEU A 744 -14.90 32.55 15.46
CA LEU A 744 -16.14 31.86 15.06
C LEU A 744 -15.99 30.34 15.01
N SER A 745 -14.85 29.83 14.51
CA SER A 745 -14.58 28.39 14.51
C SER A 745 -14.32 27.82 15.91
N LEU A 746 -13.65 28.58 16.79
CA LEU A 746 -13.45 28.18 18.19
C LEU A 746 -14.78 28.17 18.97
N GLN A 747 -15.65 29.16 18.75
CA GLN A 747 -17.00 29.21 19.32
C GLN A 747 -17.86 28.04 18.82
N LEU A 748 -17.82 27.71 17.51
CA LEU A 748 -18.51 26.53 16.98
C LEU A 748 -18.05 25.24 17.66
N VAL A 749 -16.73 25.07 17.86
CA VAL A 749 -16.18 23.92 18.59
C VAL A 749 -16.68 23.87 20.02
N ASP A 750 -16.67 24.99 20.75
CA ASP A 750 -17.08 25.03 22.15
C ASP A 750 -18.59 24.77 22.34
N CYS A 751 -19.43 25.21 21.38
CA CYS A 751 -20.86 24.90 21.32
C CYS A 751 -21.19 23.40 21.10
N MET A 752 -20.25 22.59 20.63
CA MET A 752 -20.48 21.17 20.29
C MET A 752 -20.14 20.20 21.44
N TRP A 753 -19.68 20.70 22.59
CA TRP A 753 -19.44 19.86 23.78
C TRP A 753 -20.67 19.80 24.69
N SER A 754 -20.90 18.63 25.30
CA SER A 754 -21.60 18.57 26.59
C SER A 754 -20.66 18.98 27.72
N LYS A 755 -21.24 19.36 28.88
CA LYS A 755 -20.49 19.75 30.08
C LYS A 755 -19.61 18.60 30.57
N GLU A 756 -20.17 17.40 30.49
CA GLU A 756 -19.62 16.12 30.91
C GLU A 756 -18.44 15.74 30.00
N CYS A 757 -18.60 15.77 28.68
CA CYS A 757 -17.51 15.49 27.74
C CYS A 757 -16.40 16.54 27.85
N ARG A 758 -16.73 17.83 27.96
CA ARG A 758 -15.73 18.90 28.12
C ARG A 758 -14.93 18.73 29.41
N GLN A 759 -15.59 18.48 30.54
CA GLN A 759 -14.92 18.28 31.82
C GLN A 759 -14.14 16.96 31.90
N HIS A 760 -14.69 15.88 31.32
CA HIS A 760 -14.00 14.59 31.23
C HIS A 760 -12.73 14.70 30.39
N CYS A 761 -12.77 15.36 29.23
CA CYS A 761 -11.58 15.65 28.45
C CYS A 761 -10.59 16.53 29.25
N ILE A 762 -11.02 17.67 29.81
CA ILE A 762 -10.13 18.59 30.57
C ILE A 762 -9.40 17.89 31.75
N ASN A 763 -9.98 16.83 32.30
CA ASN A 763 -9.41 16.09 33.44
C ASN A 763 -8.52 14.89 33.06
N HIS A 764 -8.51 14.41 31.80
CA HIS A 764 -7.78 13.19 31.43
C HIS A 764 -7.00 13.32 30.12
N SER A 765 -5.71 12.98 30.14
CA SER A 765 -4.87 13.02 28.94
C SER A 765 -5.18 11.90 27.95
N PHE A 766 -5.27 12.23 26.66
CA PHE A 766 -5.55 11.28 25.57
C PHE A 766 -4.55 10.11 25.44
N GLY A 767 -3.34 10.23 26.02
CA GLY A 767 -2.36 9.15 26.07
C GLY A 767 -2.61 8.10 27.16
N SER A 768 -3.56 8.35 28.07
CA SER A 768 -3.86 7.47 29.22
C SER A 768 -5.34 7.12 29.38
N ASN A 769 -6.26 7.92 28.82
CA ASN A 769 -7.69 7.65 28.83
C ASN A 769 -8.26 7.61 27.40
N ARG A 770 -8.85 6.48 27.05
CA ARG A 770 -9.50 6.23 25.75
C ARG A 770 -10.84 6.95 25.62
N ASP A 771 -11.64 7.00 26.66
CA ASP A 771 -13.00 7.55 26.61
C ASP A 771 -12.97 9.05 26.34
N ALA A 772 -11.96 9.76 26.87
CA ALA A 772 -11.65 11.13 26.51
C ALA A 772 -11.31 11.29 25.01
N LEU A 773 -10.54 10.37 24.43
CA LEU A 773 -10.19 10.40 23.00
C LEU A 773 -11.41 10.11 22.12
N ASP A 774 -12.23 9.12 22.48
CA ASP A 774 -13.43 8.75 21.72
C ASP A 774 -14.51 9.88 21.82
N ALA A 775 -14.64 10.56 22.97
CA ALA A 775 -15.47 11.77 23.11
C ALA A 775 -14.96 12.96 22.27
N PHE A 776 -13.64 13.18 22.24
CA PHE A 776 -13.01 14.21 21.39
C PHE A 776 -13.24 13.93 19.89
N LEU A 777 -13.14 12.66 19.47
CA LEU A 777 -13.40 12.25 18.09
C LEU A 777 -14.88 12.34 17.71
N ALA A 778 -15.81 12.29 18.67
CA ALA A 778 -17.22 12.59 18.42
C ALA A 778 -17.44 14.08 18.11
N VAL A 779 -16.79 15.00 18.84
CA VAL A 779 -16.88 16.44 18.61
C VAL A 779 -16.22 16.85 17.28
N ASP A 780 -15.05 16.29 16.94
CA ASP A 780 -14.40 16.51 15.64
C ASP A 780 -15.33 16.13 14.47
N LYS A 781 -15.99 14.96 14.56
CA LYS A 781 -17.02 14.53 13.59
C LYS A 781 -18.22 15.46 13.54
N ALA A 782 -18.74 15.90 14.69
CA ALA A 782 -19.89 16.80 14.75
C ALA A 782 -19.60 18.18 14.11
N VAL A 783 -18.41 18.75 14.38
CA VAL A 783 -17.96 20.01 13.77
C VAL A 783 -17.79 19.87 12.26
N ILE A 784 -17.16 18.79 11.78
CA ILE A 784 -17.00 18.51 10.35
C ILE A 784 -18.38 18.33 9.67
N LEU A 785 -19.28 17.56 10.28
CA LEU A 785 -20.61 17.30 9.76
C LEU A 785 -21.47 18.58 9.67
N TYR A 786 -21.50 19.38 10.74
CA TYR A 786 -22.19 20.67 10.76
C TYR A 786 -21.71 21.59 9.64
N CYS A 787 -20.39 21.63 9.40
CA CYS A 787 -19.80 22.41 8.31
C CYS A 787 -20.14 21.87 6.92
N HIS A 788 -20.29 20.54 6.78
CA HIS A 788 -20.67 19.91 5.52
C HIS A 788 -22.16 20.18 5.20
N LEU A 789 -23.05 19.96 6.16
CA LEU A 789 -24.49 20.26 6.06
C LEU A 789 -24.75 21.75 5.74
N ASN A 790 -23.91 22.64 6.28
CA ASN A 790 -24.04 24.07 6.02
C ASN A 790 -23.35 24.56 4.74
N SER A 791 -22.55 23.73 4.07
CA SER A 791 -21.88 24.08 2.82
C SER A 791 -22.73 23.72 1.61
N ASN A 792 -22.77 24.59 0.59
CA ASN A 792 -23.44 24.26 -0.67
C ASN A 792 -22.54 23.27 -1.47
N PRO A 793 -22.96 22.01 -1.68
CA PRO A 793 -22.05 20.92 -2.04
C PRO A 793 -21.35 21.14 -3.39
N LYS A 794 -21.98 21.87 -4.33
CA LYS A 794 -21.40 22.19 -5.65
C LYS A 794 -20.20 23.16 -5.61
N LYS A 795 -19.80 23.69 -4.44
CA LYS A 795 -18.70 24.68 -4.30
C LYS A 795 -17.49 24.23 -3.47
N LEU A 796 -17.46 22.98 -2.99
CA LEU A 796 -16.29 22.39 -2.31
C LEU A 796 -15.36 21.66 -3.30
N LYS A 797 -14.83 22.38 -4.30
CA LYS A 797 -13.57 21.97 -4.95
C LYS A 797 -12.41 22.45 -4.06
N PRO A 798 -11.49 21.57 -3.61
CA PRO A 798 -10.35 22.00 -2.82
C PRO A 798 -9.36 22.76 -3.71
N ASP A 799 -9.32 24.09 -3.58
CA ASP A 799 -8.27 24.93 -4.18
C ASP A 799 -6.94 24.65 -3.46
N PRO A 800 -5.93 24.05 -4.12
CA PRO A 800 -4.66 23.72 -3.48
C PRO A 800 -3.82 24.95 -3.10
N ARG A 801 -4.30 26.19 -3.35
CA ARG A 801 -3.56 27.44 -3.12
C ARG A 801 -4.10 28.30 -1.97
N ARG A 802 -5.20 27.97 -1.28
CA ARG A 802 -5.76 28.81 -0.19
C ARG A 802 -6.36 28.07 1.00
N SER A 803 -6.15 28.66 2.18
CA SER A 803 -6.86 28.41 3.46
C SER A 803 -6.57 27.08 4.16
N SER A 804 -6.40 27.10 5.49
CA SER A 804 -6.46 25.86 6.30
C SER A 804 -7.91 25.49 6.62
N ALA A 805 -8.13 24.24 7.08
CA ALA A 805 -9.46 23.72 7.43
C ALA A 805 -10.25 24.64 8.37
N LEU A 806 -9.63 25.13 9.45
CA LEU A 806 -10.26 26.02 10.44
C LEU A 806 -10.71 27.36 9.83
N LEU A 807 -9.98 27.85 8.83
CA LEU A 807 -10.34 29.03 8.07
C LEU A 807 -11.37 28.72 6.97
N GLY A 808 -11.42 27.47 6.47
CA GLY A 808 -12.50 26.95 5.65
C GLY A 808 -13.83 26.93 6.39
N VAL A 809 -13.85 26.31 7.59
CA VAL A 809 -14.98 26.35 8.56
C VAL A 809 -15.45 27.78 8.77
N ALA A 810 -14.53 28.68 9.14
CA ALA A 810 -14.84 30.09 9.37
C ALA A 810 -15.41 30.82 8.13
N ASN A 811 -14.84 30.57 6.94
CA ASN A 811 -15.31 31.12 5.67
C ASN A 811 -16.71 30.59 5.30
N THR A 812 -17.15 29.45 5.85
CA THR A 812 -18.54 28.94 5.73
C THR A 812 -19.45 29.59 6.76
N LEU A 813 -19.02 29.68 8.03
CA LEU A 813 -19.79 30.33 9.11
C LEU A 813 -20.09 31.81 8.81
N GLN A 814 -19.07 32.58 8.42
CA GLN A 814 -19.19 34.03 8.19
C GLN A 814 -20.16 34.36 7.03
N LYS A 815 -20.34 33.47 6.05
CA LYS A 815 -21.28 33.65 4.93
C LYS A 815 -22.76 33.55 5.33
N LYS A 816 -23.07 33.02 6.53
CA LYS A 816 -24.44 32.72 6.96
C LYS A 816 -24.99 33.63 8.07
N LYS A 817 -24.28 34.70 8.45
CA LYS A 817 -24.60 35.54 9.65
C LYS A 817 -24.67 34.73 10.96
N LEU A 818 -24.04 33.56 11.02
CA LEU A 818 -24.05 32.65 12.18
C LEU A 818 -23.36 33.23 13.44
N GLU A 819 -22.61 34.32 13.30
CA GLU A 819 -21.91 35.05 14.37
C GLU A 819 -22.82 35.45 15.53
N VAL A 820 -24.03 35.94 15.25
CA VAL A 820 -25.01 36.32 16.29
C VAL A 820 -25.52 35.07 17.04
N PHE A 821 -25.85 34.01 16.31
CA PHE A 821 -26.38 32.77 16.89
C PHE A 821 -25.32 32.03 17.72
N LEU A 822 -24.10 31.89 17.21
CA LEU A 822 -22.99 31.25 17.93
C LEU A 822 -22.59 32.05 19.18
N THR A 823 -22.59 33.38 19.11
CA THR A 823 -22.30 34.21 20.29
C THR A 823 -23.40 34.12 21.35
N ALA A 824 -24.66 33.94 20.96
CA ALA A 824 -25.78 33.73 21.89
C ALA A 824 -25.94 32.28 22.39
N SER A 825 -25.33 31.29 21.72
CA SER A 825 -25.50 29.85 22.01
C SER A 825 -24.24 29.18 22.59
N CYS A 826 -23.14 29.92 22.75
CA CYS A 826 -21.91 29.43 23.37
C CYS A 826 -22.12 29.32 24.89
N PRO A 827 -22.02 28.13 25.52
CA PRO A 827 -22.38 27.97 26.93
C PRO A 827 -21.47 28.77 27.86
N ASN A 828 -22.05 29.43 28.87
CA ASN A 828 -21.25 30.04 29.93
C ASN A 828 -20.81 28.97 30.93
N TRP A 829 -19.70 28.30 30.64
CA TRP A 829 -19.18 27.20 31.48
C TRP A 829 -18.78 27.60 32.92
N SER A 830 -18.81 28.88 33.27
CA SER A 830 -18.63 29.33 34.67
C SER A 830 -19.94 29.31 35.49
N GLU A 831 -21.10 29.20 34.84
CA GLU A 831 -22.39 29.08 35.53
C GLU A 831 -22.71 27.61 35.87
N PRO A 832 -23.05 27.28 37.12
CA PRO A 832 -23.26 25.89 37.54
C PRO A 832 -24.52 25.27 36.93
N THR A 833 -25.50 26.06 36.50
CA THR A 833 -26.85 25.63 36.10
C THR A 833 -27.03 25.31 34.60
N GLN A 834 -26.10 25.69 33.72
CA GLN A 834 -26.27 25.41 32.28
C GLN A 834 -26.00 23.93 31.94
N THR A 835 -26.94 23.30 31.24
CA THR A 835 -26.93 21.88 30.82
C THR A 835 -26.68 21.73 29.31
N GLY A 836 -25.46 22.07 28.87
CA GLY A 836 -25.00 21.90 27.49
C GLY A 836 -25.48 22.98 26.51
N GLY A 837 -24.83 23.04 25.34
CA GLY A 837 -25.22 23.94 24.25
C GLY A 837 -26.42 23.42 23.46
N THR A 838 -27.28 24.33 23.00
CA THR A 838 -28.51 24.04 22.22
C THR A 838 -28.27 23.25 20.93
N LEU A 839 -27.05 23.28 20.39
CA LEU A 839 -26.64 22.50 19.22
C LEU A 839 -26.49 20.99 19.49
N VAL A 840 -26.28 20.56 20.74
CA VAL A 840 -26.16 19.14 21.08
C VAL A 840 -27.47 18.39 20.83
N ALA A 841 -28.62 19.07 20.98
CA ALA A 841 -29.95 18.48 20.80
C ALA A 841 -30.30 18.10 19.34
N TRP A 842 -29.53 18.53 18.33
CA TRP A 842 -29.74 18.13 16.94
C TRP A 842 -29.16 16.74 16.61
N ASN A 843 -28.25 16.22 17.44
CA ASN A 843 -27.27 15.19 17.01
C ASN A 843 -27.75 13.74 16.94
N GLU A 844 -28.94 13.35 17.43
CA GLU A 844 -29.36 11.93 17.35
C GLU A 844 -30.25 11.65 16.14
N GLN A 845 -31.41 12.31 16.02
CA GLN A 845 -32.34 12.05 14.90
C GLN A 845 -31.75 12.38 13.52
N GLU A 846 -31.02 13.50 13.38
CA GLU A 846 -30.42 13.84 12.08
C GLU A 846 -29.25 12.92 11.71
N LEU A 847 -28.47 12.48 12.71
CA LEU A 847 -27.34 11.57 12.49
C LEU A 847 -27.83 10.17 12.06
N ASP A 848 -28.92 9.66 12.64
CA ASP A 848 -29.55 8.42 12.17
C ASP A 848 -30.21 8.57 10.79
N ARG A 849 -30.76 9.74 10.49
CA ARG A 849 -31.26 10.06 9.13
C ARG A 849 -30.11 10.07 8.11
N LEU A 850 -28.93 10.56 8.50
CA LEU A 850 -27.71 10.59 7.67
C LEU A 850 -27.08 9.21 7.48
N LYS A 851 -27.00 8.36 8.52
CA LYS A 851 -26.54 6.95 8.43
C LYS A 851 -27.32 6.11 7.41
N ASN A 852 -28.54 6.55 7.08
CA ASN A 852 -29.47 5.86 6.19
C ASN A 852 -29.65 6.55 4.81
N LEU A 853 -28.86 7.59 4.48
CA LEU A 853 -28.85 8.13 3.12
C LEU A 853 -28.16 7.18 2.13
N PRO A 854 -28.68 6.97 0.90
CA PRO A 854 -28.12 6.03 -0.07
C PRO A 854 -26.66 6.29 -0.46
N ASN A 855 -26.25 7.56 -0.47
CA ASN A 855 -24.94 8.02 -0.95
C ASN A 855 -24.08 8.60 0.19
N ASN A 856 -24.19 8.07 1.42
CA ASN A 856 -23.34 8.49 2.53
C ASN A 856 -21.89 7.97 2.34
N PRO A 857 -20.87 8.84 2.20
CA PRO A 857 -19.48 8.43 1.96
C PRO A 857 -18.75 7.92 3.22
N TYR A 858 -19.45 7.79 4.35
CA TYR A 858 -18.95 7.26 5.62
C TYR A 858 -19.64 5.94 6.04
N ARG A 859 -20.21 5.23 5.07
CA ARG A 859 -20.77 3.87 5.21
C ARG A 859 -19.91 2.87 4.45
#